data_AF-A0A1H6VF02-F1
#
_entry.id   AF-A0A1H6VF02-F1
#
_cell.length_a   1.000
_cell.length_b   1.000
_cell.length_c   1.000
_cell.angle_alpha   90.00
_cell.angle_beta   90.00
_cell.angle_gamma   90.00
#
_symmetry.space_group_name_H-M   'P 1'
#
loop_
_entity.id
_entity.type
_entity.pdbx_description
1 polymer ?
#
loop_
_entity_poly.entity_id
_entity_poly.type
_entity_poly.pdbx_seq_one_letter_code
_entity_poly.pdbx_strand_id
1 'polypeptide(L)'
;MEFSAATTLTTTDWRQWAGRNTAVSGGGIELAAEPLLTVDRLESSTIDIAVDADGVYYTLRSSAAVYRHDDQRSVEHRLWSAEGSDLAAPRAICVSDGRLSVVDETGTLAVISTRLQQPIGTIETDVSEPVTIAAAGGSLYLLDTASESVQALQTDSTTATVCDSLSRPLDMTVDERGSIYVLEAQATHKEVEKQAATGELLAGRILAGRQRRIRKLAPDGECDPGLFPLSEFETVDGEPVTPTRLGTAVDAPLLVTGQTELDDQTVVGDLDPETSTLRERTRLDGGCRVFRTPVANSDGTSYAVVGDANRCCRLVPTETYTRGAGDRYRGCAYRQFDAGSPIQWHRLTVDREAPTASTRLRLSYLASDDPSPLDEPLSSATGLGQSLLVDHGIDTVWELLSYEPAGLAALSDELTVGDAEKCLDTALDAAETALSGQWQTVESTSTDVLLSEATGQYLTVRLELLGTPTASPRVNSVRAFWPRQSSLQYLPELYRTDETSGTFLEQLLSVFDVLFSDIEREVESVTQYLDPAAVPAEGLPWLAEWIGVDTPTEWPIAATRELLAAGPELHSKRATRDGLREMLGIYLRHLSPPKTPPADWMVPSGSSGPSTADLSGVDHGLCILEPQDLDAIESTVHRDAYKTHLPTQRSVAVYAGPFDEPDHREAVEAIIREETPAHVQGSLVELEPAFTLGADSFLGSNTRLSERQLELGETPLGNTAVLD
;
A
#
# COMPACT_ATOMS: atom_id res chain seq x y z
N MET A 1 28.12 -5.60 32.19
CA MET A 1 28.24 -7.09 32.26
C MET A 1 28.17 -7.66 30.84
N GLU A 2 28.88 -8.74 30.49
CA GLU A 2 28.68 -9.38 29.17
C GLU A 2 27.52 -10.38 29.25
N PHE A 3 26.40 -10.03 28.62
CA PHE A 3 25.26 -10.93 28.44
C PHE A 3 25.22 -11.41 26.98
N SER A 4 25.03 -12.71 26.79
CA SER A 4 24.50 -13.24 25.54
C SER A 4 22.99 -13.11 25.56
N ALA A 5 22.40 -12.84 24.40
CA ALA A 5 20.96 -12.75 24.26
C ALA A 5 20.48 -13.35 22.96
N ALA A 6 19.37 -14.08 23.02
CA ALA A 6 18.58 -14.50 21.87
C ALA A 6 17.45 -13.50 21.76
N THR A 7 17.23 -13.02 20.54
CA THR A 7 16.33 -11.91 20.30
C THR A 7 15.43 -12.22 19.11
N THR A 8 14.14 -11.99 19.29
CA THR A 8 13.15 -11.91 18.23
C THR A 8 12.87 -10.43 17.99
N LEU A 9 13.25 -9.90 16.82
CA LEU A 9 13.03 -8.48 16.46
C LEU A 9 12.49 -8.30 15.04
N THR A 10 12.84 -9.22 14.14
CA THR A 10 12.49 -9.11 12.72
C THR A 10 11.31 -10.00 12.38
N THR A 11 10.62 -9.69 11.27
CA THR A 11 9.56 -10.54 10.71
C THR A 11 10.06 -11.98 10.49
N THR A 12 11.31 -12.14 10.07
CA THR A 12 11.94 -13.47 9.88
C THR A 12 12.07 -14.23 11.20
N ASP A 13 12.43 -13.55 12.29
CA ASP A 13 12.51 -14.18 13.62
C ASP A 13 11.12 -14.58 14.10
N TRP A 14 10.11 -13.74 13.88
CA TRP A 14 8.72 -14.01 14.26
C TRP A 14 8.12 -15.20 13.51
N ARG A 15 8.54 -15.46 12.26
CA ARG A 15 8.12 -16.66 11.51
C ARG A 15 8.64 -17.96 12.11
N GLN A 16 9.65 -17.92 12.99
CA GLN A 16 10.12 -19.09 13.74
C GLN A 16 9.28 -19.39 14.99
N TRP A 17 8.27 -18.57 15.28
CA TRP A 17 7.35 -18.81 16.37
C TRP A 17 6.19 -19.67 15.87
N ALA A 18 6.00 -20.82 16.49
CA ALA A 18 4.87 -21.68 16.24
C ALA A 18 3.64 -21.17 16.98
N GLY A 19 2.47 -21.08 16.36
CA GLY A 19 1.31 -20.52 17.03
C GLY A 19 -0.03 -20.81 16.40
N ARG A 20 -1.09 -20.42 17.12
CA ARG A 20 -2.49 -20.47 16.69
C ARG A 20 -3.13 -19.12 16.90
N ASN A 21 -3.93 -18.70 15.91
CA ASN A 21 -4.62 -17.40 15.93
C ASN A 21 -3.65 -16.24 16.22
N THR A 22 -2.51 -16.23 15.53
CA THR A 22 -1.52 -15.16 15.59
C THR A 22 -1.06 -14.80 14.18
N ALA A 23 -0.80 -13.52 13.94
CA ALA A 23 -0.25 -13.02 12.68
C ALA A 23 1.00 -12.18 12.95
N VAL A 24 1.91 -12.16 11.97
CA VAL A 24 3.12 -11.33 12.02
C VAL A 24 2.89 -10.11 11.14
N SER A 25 2.87 -8.93 11.74
CA SER A 25 2.58 -7.65 11.07
C SER A 25 3.50 -6.54 11.55
N GLY A 26 4.05 -5.76 10.60
CA GLY A 26 4.93 -4.63 10.87
C GLY A 26 6.12 -4.93 11.79
N GLY A 27 6.71 -6.14 11.69
CA GLY A 27 7.85 -6.57 12.52
C GLY A 27 7.50 -7.05 13.94
N GLY A 28 6.22 -7.19 14.28
CA GLY A 28 5.74 -7.73 15.56
C GLY A 28 4.78 -8.90 15.38
N ILE A 29 4.33 -9.48 16.49
CA ILE A 29 3.27 -10.50 16.52
C ILE A 29 2.01 -9.97 17.23
N GLU A 30 0.86 -10.31 16.69
CA GLU A 30 -0.47 -9.96 17.22
C GLU A 30 -1.48 -11.07 16.92
N LEU A 31 -2.75 -10.89 17.31
CA LEU A 31 -3.82 -11.84 16.97
C LEU A 31 -4.02 -11.89 15.46
N ALA A 32 -4.34 -13.06 14.92
CA ALA A 32 -4.70 -13.14 13.50
C ALA A 32 -5.99 -12.35 13.27
N ALA A 33 -6.05 -11.60 12.16
CA ALA A 33 -7.21 -10.83 11.78
C ALA A 33 -7.78 -11.30 10.44
N GLU A 34 -9.08 -11.12 10.29
CA GLU A 34 -9.78 -11.24 9.02
C GLU A 34 -10.07 -9.84 8.48
N PRO A 35 -9.76 -9.59 7.19
CA PRO A 35 -10.09 -8.31 6.58
C PRO A 35 -11.59 -8.21 6.36
N LEU A 36 -12.20 -7.21 7.00
CA LEU A 36 -13.61 -6.86 6.88
C LEU A 36 -13.75 -5.50 6.16
N LEU A 37 -14.93 -5.21 5.63
CA LEU A 37 -15.28 -3.88 5.15
C LEU A 37 -16.38 -3.27 6.04
N THR A 38 -16.03 -2.20 6.76
CA THR A 38 -17.02 -1.40 7.49
C THR A 38 -17.72 -0.45 6.53
N VAL A 39 -19.05 -0.34 6.64
CA VAL A 39 -19.89 0.42 5.71
C VAL A 39 -20.31 1.75 6.34
N ASP A 40 -19.73 2.84 5.85
CA ASP A 40 -20.12 4.21 6.16
C ASP A 40 -21.12 4.71 5.12
N ARG A 41 -22.20 5.35 5.58
CA ARG A 41 -23.21 5.95 4.68
C ARG A 41 -22.83 7.40 4.41
N LEU A 42 -22.67 7.72 3.13
CA LEU A 42 -22.32 9.07 2.69
C LEU A 42 -23.58 9.84 2.26
N GLU A 43 -24.00 9.65 1.02
CA GLU A 43 -25.02 10.48 0.36
C GLU A 43 -26.09 9.65 -0.35
N SER A 44 -27.24 10.25 -0.67
CA SER A 44 -28.29 9.66 -1.52
C SER A 44 -28.28 10.32 -2.92
N SER A 45 -28.95 9.70 -3.89
CA SER A 45 -29.11 10.20 -5.27
C SER A 45 -27.86 10.21 -6.18
N THR A 46 -26.85 9.39 -5.88
CA THR A 46 -25.64 9.25 -6.71
C THR A 46 -25.91 8.35 -7.93
N ILE A 47 -25.60 8.81 -9.14
CA ILE A 47 -25.62 8.01 -10.38
C ILE A 47 -24.33 7.20 -10.49
N ASP A 48 -23.18 7.87 -10.36
CA ASP A 48 -21.85 7.25 -10.46
C ASP A 48 -20.85 7.94 -9.53
N ILE A 49 -19.75 7.26 -9.24
CA ILE A 49 -18.67 7.74 -8.37
C ILE A 49 -17.32 7.52 -9.05
N ALA A 50 -16.40 8.45 -8.84
CA ALA A 50 -14.98 8.32 -9.19
C ALA A 50 -14.13 8.74 -8.00
N VAL A 51 -12.91 8.22 -7.89
CA VAL A 51 -12.00 8.51 -6.77
C VAL A 51 -10.62 8.75 -7.36
N ASP A 52 -9.94 9.82 -6.93
CA ASP A 52 -8.53 10.00 -7.28
C ASP A 52 -7.60 9.20 -6.37
N ALA A 53 -6.32 9.19 -6.74
CA ALA A 53 -5.24 8.58 -5.97
C ALA A 53 -5.12 9.15 -4.54
N ASP A 54 -5.55 10.40 -4.32
CA ASP A 54 -5.41 11.09 -3.04
C ASP A 54 -6.63 10.82 -2.12
N GLY A 55 -7.55 9.94 -2.53
CA GLY A 55 -8.74 9.53 -1.78
C GLY A 55 -9.89 10.52 -1.84
N VAL A 56 -9.77 11.60 -2.63
CA VAL A 56 -10.87 12.54 -2.88
C VAL A 56 -11.83 11.86 -3.85
N TYR A 57 -13.11 11.83 -3.47
CA TYR A 57 -14.15 11.21 -4.29
C TYR A 57 -15.07 12.24 -4.93
N TYR A 58 -15.59 11.88 -6.10
CA TYR A 58 -16.43 12.71 -6.94
C TYR A 58 -17.75 11.98 -7.14
N THR A 59 -18.88 12.64 -6.84
CA THR A 59 -20.21 12.04 -7.04
C THR A 59 -20.93 12.75 -8.18
N LEU A 60 -21.35 11.97 -9.18
CA LEU A 60 -22.32 12.41 -10.17
C LEU A 60 -23.72 12.20 -9.60
N ARG A 61 -24.49 13.28 -9.43
CA ARG A 61 -25.85 13.20 -8.85
C ARG A 61 -26.94 13.17 -9.91
N SER A 62 -28.15 12.78 -9.51
CA SER A 62 -29.36 12.83 -10.34
C SER A 62 -29.70 14.22 -10.89
N SER A 63 -29.13 15.28 -10.32
CA SER A 63 -29.18 16.65 -10.84
C SER A 63 -28.25 16.92 -12.02
N ALA A 64 -27.55 15.90 -12.55
CA ALA A 64 -26.53 16.03 -13.59
C ALA A 64 -25.40 17.01 -13.21
N ALA A 65 -25.07 17.06 -11.91
CA ALA A 65 -23.96 17.84 -11.38
C ALA A 65 -22.95 16.92 -10.69
N VAL A 66 -21.68 17.29 -10.78
CA VAL A 66 -20.57 16.58 -10.14
C VAL A 66 -20.08 17.39 -8.94
N TYR A 67 -20.00 16.72 -7.80
CA TYR A 67 -19.51 17.28 -6.54
C TYR A 67 -18.17 16.64 -6.20
N ARG A 68 -17.22 17.46 -5.75
CA ARG A 68 -15.93 17.01 -5.19
C ARG A 68 -16.08 16.97 -3.68
N HIS A 69 -15.66 15.87 -3.07
CA HIS A 69 -15.69 15.64 -1.63
C HIS A 69 -14.30 15.33 -1.12
N ASP A 70 -13.84 16.18 -0.20
CA ASP A 70 -12.52 16.10 0.40
C ASP A 70 -12.69 15.90 1.90
N ASP A 71 -12.58 14.64 2.33
CA ASP A 71 -12.83 14.24 3.72
C ASP A 71 -11.82 14.87 4.68
N GLN A 72 -10.55 14.99 4.26
CA GLN A 72 -9.49 15.60 5.06
C GLN A 72 -9.81 17.06 5.40
N ARG A 73 -10.39 17.79 4.44
CA ARG A 73 -10.77 19.20 4.62
C ARG A 73 -12.21 19.38 5.07
N SER A 74 -13.03 18.32 5.07
CA SER A 74 -14.48 18.38 5.28
C SER A 74 -15.17 19.40 4.36
N VAL A 75 -14.69 19.50 3.10
CA VAL A 75 -15.22 20.44 2.10
C VAL A 75 -15.95 19.68 1.01
N GLU A 76 -17.22 20.02 0.82
CA GLU A 76 -18.02 19.66 -0.34
C GLU A 76 -18.17 20.88 -1.25
N HIS A 77 -17.89 20.71 -2.54
CA HIS A 77 -18.09 21.77 -3.52
C HIS A 77 -18.57 21.20 -4.86
N ARG A 78 -19.53 21.90 -5.50
CA ARG A 78 -20.00 21.57 -6.85
C ARG A 78 -18.92 21.94 -7.87
N LEU A 79 -18.25 20.94 -8.42
CA LEU A 79 -17.17 21.12 -9.38
C LEU A 79 -17.71 21.47 -10.78
N TRP A 80 -18.81 20.83 -11.19
CA TRP A 80 -19.35 20.97 -12.53
C TRP A 80 -20.85 20.67 -12.57
N SER A 81 -21.55 21.18 -13.59
CA SER A 81 -22.93 20.85 -13.89
C SER A 81 -23.16 20.78 -15.40
N ALA A 82 -24.03 19.86 -15.82
CA ALA A 82 -24.47 19.77 -17.20
C ALA A 82 -25.31 20.98 -17.65
N GLU A 83 -25.82 21.78 -16.71
CA GLU A 83 -26.54 23.02 -17.02
C GLU A 83 -25.65 24.00 -17.79
N GLY A 84 -25.93 24.18 -19.09
CA GLY A 84 -25.14 25.04 -19.98
C GLY A 84 -23.97 24.34 -20.68
N SER A 85 -23.86 23.01 -20.56
CA SER A 85 -22.96 22.18 -21.37
C SER A 85 -23.68 21.54 -22.55
N ASP A 86 -22.92 21.00 -23.50
CA ASP A 86 -23.46 20.24 -24.65
C ASP A 86 -23.78 18.77 -24.32
N LEU A 87 -23.58 18.32 -23.06
CA LEU A 87 -23.75 16.91 -22.67
C LEU A 87 -25.23 16.57 -22.43
N ALA A 88 -25.67 15.47 -23.05
CA ALA A 88 -26.99 14.88 -22.88
C ALA A 88 -26.96 13.76 -21.83
N ALA A 89 -27.53 14.04 -20.65
CA ALA A 89 -27.69 13.06 -19.55
C ALA A 89 -26.40 12.31 -19.17
N PRO A 90 -25.53 12.93 -18.34
CA PRO A 90 -24.32 12.30 -17.82
C PRO A 90 -24.59 10.91 -17.20
N ARG A 91 -23.80 9.91 -17.58
CA ARG A 91 -23.98 8.51 -17.13
C ARG A 91 -22.85 8.01 -16.24
N ALA A 92 -21.61 8.27 -16.63
CA ALA A 92 -20.46 7.75 -15.91
C ALA A 92 -19.34 8.80 -15.79
N ILE A 93 -18.54 8.66 -14.76
CA ILE A 93 -17.42 9.55 -14.46
C ILE A 93 -16.16 8.76 -14.15
N CYS A 94 -15.02 9.33 -14.52
CA CYS A 94 -13.71 8.80 -14.18
C CYS A 94 -12.77 9.96 -13.86
N VAL A 95 -11.82 9.74 -12.95
CA VAL A 95 -10.79 10.72 -12.61
C VAL A 95 -9.42 10.09 -12.82
N SER A 96 -8.58 10.80 -13.58
CA SER A 96 -7.17 10.47 -13.83
C SER A 96 -6.37 11.75 -13.95
N ASP A 97 -5.17 11.79 -13.38
CA ASP A 97 -4.18 12.86 -13.61
C ASP A 97 -4.74 14.29 -13.43
N GLY A 98 -5.54 14.49 -12.37
CA GLY A 98 -6.15 15.80 -12.08
C GLY A 98 -7.23 16.24 -13.07
N ARG A 99 -7.79 15.30 -13.84
CA ARG A 99 -8.89 15.52 -14.79
C ARG A 99 -10.05 14.63 -14.45
N LEU A 100 -11.23 15.24 -14.39
CA LEU A 100 -12.50 14.56 -14.31
C LEU A 100 -13.07 14.44 -15.73
N SER A 101 -13.25 13.21 -16.18
CA SER A 101 -13.93 12.87 -17.42
C SER A 101 -15.38 12.50 -17.12
N VAL A 102 -16.32 13.14 -17.79
CA VAL A 102 -17.76 12.87 -17.68
C VAL A 102 -18.27 12.42 -19.04
N VAL A 103 -18.79 11.20 -19.13
CA VAL A 103 -19.40 10.67 -20.36
C VAL A 103 -20.92 10.69 -20.26
N ASP A 104 -21.54 11.15 -21.33
CA ASP A 104 -23.00 11.27 -21.45
C ASP A 104 -23.63 10.04 -22.13
N GLU A 105 -24.96 10.01 -22.28
CA GLU A 105 -25.63 8.85 -22.85
C GLU A 105 -25.40 8.63 -24.36
N THR A 106 -24.89 9.65 -25.04
CA THR A 106 -24.62 9.65 -26.49
C THR A 106 -23.17 9.30 -26.82
N GLY A 107 -22.31 9.13 -25.80
CA GLY A 107 -20.87 8.93 -25.97
C GLY A 107 -20.05 10.22 -26.05
N THR A 108 -20.64 11.37 -25.74
CA THR A 108 -19.90 12.64 -25.68
C THR A 108 -19.19 12.76 -24.33
N LEU A 109 -17.89 13.08 -24.36
CA LEU A 109 -17.03 13.14 -23.17
C LEU A 109 -16.60 14.58 -22.87
N ALA A 110 -16.97 15.12 -21.71
CA ALA A 110 -16.42 16.36 -21.20
C ALA A 110 -15.20 16.10 -20.31
N VAL A 111 -14.15 16.91 -20.49
CA VAL A 111 -12.96 16.89 -19.64
C VAL A 111 -12.94 18.16 -18.80
N ILE A 112 -12.85 18.01 -17.48
CA ILE A 112 -12.86 19.09 -16.49
C ILE A 112 -11.57 19.03 -15.67
N SER A 113 -10.88 20.16 -15.51
CA SER A 113 -9.71 20.24 -14.63
C SER A 113 -10.17 20.24 -13.17
N THR A 114 -9.70 19.28 -12.36
CA THR A 114 -10.01 19.28 -10.91
C THR A 114 -9.25 20.38 -10.17
N ARG A 115 -8.07 20.78 -10.66
CA ARG A 115 -7.26 21.89 -10.13
C ARG A 115 -7.86 23.26 -10.46
N LEU A 116 -8.18 23.52 -11.72
CA LEU A 116 -8.69 24.82 -12.18
C LEU A 116 -10.22 24.95 -12.02
N GLN A 117 -10.91 23.85 -11.71
CA GLN A 117 -12.37 23.79 -11.52
C GLN A 117 -13.17 24.32 -12.72
N GLN A 118 -12.69 24.04 -13.93
CA GLN A 118 -13.31 24.51 -15.16
C GLN A 118 -13.24 23.46 -16.28
N PRO A 119 -14.21 23.47 -17.22
CA PRO A 119 -14.18 22.60 -18.39
C PRO A 119 -12.98 22.95 -19.29
N ILE A 120 -12.23 21.94 -19.71
CA ILE A 120 -11.09 22.05 -20.63
C ILE A 120 -11.57 21.89 -22.07
N GLY A 121 -12.53 21.00 -22.30
CA GLY A 121 -13.09 20.74 -23.62
C GLY A 121 -13.99 19.52 -23.67
N THR A 122 -14.52 19.25 -24.86
CA THR A 122 -15.42 18.12 -25.16
C THR A 122 -14.82 17.28 -26.28
N ILE A 123 -14.97 15.96 -26.20
CA ILE A 123 -14.49 14.98 -27.16
C ILE A 123 -15.69 14.15 -27.62
N GLU A 124 -15.88 14.04 -28.93
CA GLU A 124 -16.82 13.08 -29.52
C GLU A 124 -16.12 11.72 -29.61
N THR A 125 -16.78 10.66 -29.14
CA THR A 125 -16.25 9.28 -29.18
C THR A 125 -17.07 8.42 -30.14
N ASP A 126 -16.54 7.25 -30.50
CA ASP A 126 -17.25 6.27 -31.34
C ASP A 126 -18.20 5.36 -30.53
N VAL A 127 -18.40 5.65 -29.25
CA VAL A 127 -19.30 4.91 -28.35
C VAL A 127 -20.72 5.45 -28.47
N SER A 128 -21.72 4.56 -28.48
CA SER A 128 -23.14 4.97 -28.60
C SER A 128 -23.98 4.70 -27.35
N GLU A 129 -23.66 3.69 -26.54
CA GLU A 129 -24.32 3.42 -25.26
C GLU A 129 -23.28 3.10 -24.17
N PRO A 130 -22.59 4.11 -23.64
CA PRO A 130 -21.57 3.90 -22.63
C PRO A 130 -22.19 3.41 -21.31
N VAL A 131 -21.57 2.37 -20.73
CA VAL A 131 -21.93 1.81 -19.41
C VAL A 131 -21.05 2.37 -18.30
N THR A 132 -19.75 2.37 -18.52
CA THR A 132 -18.75 2.81 -17.54
C THR A 132 -17.50 3.32 -18.24
N ILE A 133 -16.73 4.13 -17.53
CA ILE A 133 -15.43 4.65 -17.96
C ILE A 133 -14.39 4.34 -16.89
N ALA A 134 -13.19 3.95 -17.31
CA ALA A 134 -12.05 3.72 -16.44
C ALA A 134 -10.78 4.32 -17.06
N ALA A 135 -9.77 4.59 -16.24
CA ALA A 135 -8.50 5.15 -16.69
C ALA A 135 -7.35 4.28 -16.20
N ALA A 136 -6.37 4.02 -17.07
CA ALA A 136 -5.09 3.43 -16.71
C ALA A 136 -4.03 3.80 -17.75
N GLY A 137 -2.79 3.99 -17.32
CA GLY A 137 -1.66 4.27 -18.22
C GLY A 137 -1.87 5.48 -19.14
N GLY A 138 -2.60 6.50 -18.69
CA GLY A 138 -2.94 7.70 -19.48
C GLY A 138 -4.04 7.51 -20.54
N SER A 139 -4.55 6.29 -20.72
CA SER A 139 -5.66 6.00 -21.64
C SER A 139 -7.00 5.97 -20.90
N LEU A 140 -8.07 6.38 -21.59
CA LEU A 140 -9.45 6.22 -21.10
C LEU A 140 -10.10 5.03 -21.80
N TYR A 141 -10.66 4.10 -21.03
CA TYR A 141 -11.37 2.93 -21.53
C TYR A 141 -12.88 3.13 -21.33
N LEU A 142 -13.64 3.03 -22.42
CA LEU A 142 -15.08 3.13 -22.43
C LEU A 142 -15.69 1.77 -22.77
N LEU A 143 -16.63 1.31 -21.95
CA LEU A 143 -17.40 0.09 -22.18
C LEU A 143 -18.71 0.42 -22.89
N ASP A 144 -18.94 -0.11 -24.09
CA ASP A 144 -20.14 0.15 -24.88
C ASP A 144 -21.03 -1.09 -24.98
N THR A 145 -22.32 -0.94 -24.66
CA THR A 145 -23.31 -2.02 -24.85
C THR A 145 -23.87 -2.09 -26.25
N ALA A 146 -23.84 -1.01 -27.03
CA ALA A 146 -24.38 -0.99 -28.38
C ALA A 146 -23.48 -1.78 -29.35
N SER A 147 -22.17 -1.55 -29.27
CA SER A 147 -21.17 -2.29 -30.05
C SER A 147 -20.61 -3.53 -29.36
N GLU A 148 -21.03 -3.82 -28.12
CA GLU A 148 -20.51 -4.92 -27.29
C GLU A 148 -18.96 -4.93 -27.25
N SER A 149 -18.38 -3.74 -27.06
CA SER A 149 -16.94 -3.52 -27.20
C SER A 149 -16.35 -2.68 -26.06
N VAL A 150 -15.03 -2.77 -25.89
CA VAL A 150 -14.23 -1.81 -25.12
C VAL A 150 -13.47 -0.94 -26.10
N GLN A 151 -13.66 0.37 -26.03
CA GLN A 151 -12.90 1.35 -26.79
C GLN A 151 -11.88 2.04 -25.89
N ALA A 152 -10.64 2.15 -26.35
CA ALA A 152 -9.61 2.95 -25.73
C ALA A 152 -9.50 4.29 -26.47
N LEU A 153 -9.71 5.38 -25.74
CA LEU A 153 -9.40 6.73 -26.17
C LEU A 153 -7.96 7.04 -25.75
N GLN A 154 -7.09 7.13 -26.74
CA GLN A 154 -5.69 7.49 -26.59
C GLN A 154 -5.54 9.01 -26.48
N THR A 155 -4.45 9.44 -25.89
CA THR A 155 -4.14 10.86 -25.63
C THR A 155 -3.92 11.69 -26.90
N ASP A 156 -3.65 11.05 -28.04
CA ASP A 156 -3.58 11.67 -29.36
C ASP A 156 -4.95 11.86 -30.02
N SER A 157 -6.05 11.66 -29.27
CA SER A 157 -7.46 11.67 -29.73
C SER A 157 -7.83 10.56 -30.70
N THR A 158 -6.98 9.53 -30.87
CA THR A 158 -7.38 8.34 -31.61
C THR A 158 -8.18 7.39 -30.74
N THR A 159 -9.20 6.80 -31.35
CA THR A 159 -10.00 5.72 -30.76
C THR A 159 -9.50 4.39 -31.30
N ALA A 160 -9.29 3.43 -30.41
CA ALA A 160 -8.92 2.06 -30.78
C ALA A 160 -9.85 1.06 -30.09
N THR A 161 -10.34 0.08 -30.84
CA THR A 161 -11.15 -1.01 -30.26
C THR A 161 -10.23 -2.05 -29.62
N VAL A 162 -10.33 -2.21 -28.30
CA VAL A 162 -9.54 -3.19 -27.53
C VAL A 162 -10.16 -4.58 -27.63
N CYS A 163 -11.48 -4.67 -27.60
CA CYS A 163 -12.22 -5.92 -27.75
C CYS A 163 -13.61 -5.61 -28.33
N ASP A 164 -14.08 -6.38 -29.32
CA ASP A 164 -15.37 -6.22 -30.01
C ASP A 164 -16.26 -7.47 -29.95
N SER A 165 -15.91 -8.43 -29.09
CA SER A 165 -16.53 -9.76 -29.02
C SER A 165 -17.09 -10.08 -27.62
N LEU A 166 -17.56 -9.05 -26.91
CA LEU A 166 -18.20 -9.21 -25.61
C LEU A 166 -19.64 -9.73 -25.78
N SER A 167 -20.19 -10.33 -24.72
CA SER A 167 -21.59 -10.78 -24.72
C SER A 167 -22.38 -10.06 -23.64
N ARG A 168 -23.12 -9.00 -24.02
CA ARG A 168 -23.89 -8.15 -23.08
C ARG A 168 -23.06 -7.71 -21.87
N PRO A 169 -22.07 -6.84 -22.07
CA PRO A 169 -21.24 -6.33 -20.99
C PRO A 169 -22.07 -5.59 -19.92
N LEU A 170 -21.66 -5.71 -18.65
CA LEU A 170 -22.40 -5.17 -17.50
C LEU A 170 -21.59 -4.16 -16.66
N ASP A 171 -20.28 -4.37 -16.58
CA ASP A 171 -19.36 -3.55 -15.80
C ASP A 171 -17.92 -3.82 -16.25
N MET A 172 -17.02 -2.89 -15.95
CA MET A 172 -15.59 -2.98 -16.24
C MET A 172 -14.77 -2.26 -15.18
N THR A 173 -13.63 -2.83 -14.81
CA THR A 173 -12.62 -2.20 -13.96
C THR A 173 -11.22 -2.43 -14.55
N VAL A 174 -10.26 -1.60 -14.16
CA VAL A 174 -8.88 -1.67 -14.63
C VAL A 174 -7.93 -1.66 -13.43
N ASP A 175 -6.89 -2.50 -13.48
CA ASP A 175 -5.87 -2.55 -12.42
C ASP A 175 -4.74 -1.52 -12.67
N GLU A 176 -3.87 -1.33 -11.67
CA GLU A 176 -2.69 -0.45 -11.78
C GLU A 176 -1.76 -0.80 -12.93
N ARG A 177 -1.76 -2.06 -13.37
CA ARG A 177 -0.93 -2.58 -14.47
C ARG A 177 -1.57 -2.36 -15.83
N GLY A 178 -2.79 -1.83 -15.89
CA GLY A 178 -3.57 -1.61 -17.11
C GLY A 178 -4.34 -2.85 -17.60
N SER A 179 -4.40 -3.94 -16.84
CA SER A 179 -5.24 -5.08 -17.19
C SER A 179 -6.70 -4.72 -17.00
N ILE A 180 -7.52 -5.02 -18.01
CA ILE A 180 -8.95 -4.67 -18.02
C ILE A 180 -9.75 -5.92 -17.68
N TYR A 181 -10.66 -5.80 -16.70
CA TYR A 181 -11.57 -6.87 -16.29
C TYR A 181 -13.00 -6.48 -16.68
N VAL A 182 -13.64 -7.31 -17.50
CA VAL A 182 -15.00 -7.06 -18.00
C VAL A 182 -15.95 -8.13 -17.49
N LEU A 183 -17.06 -7.71 -16.87
CA LEU A 183 -18.15 -8.59 -16.46
C LEU A 183 -19.19 -8.67 -17.59
N GLU A 184 -19.44 -9.88 -18.09
CA GLU A 184 -20.37 -10.12 -19.20
C GLU A 184 -21.50 -11.09 -18.85
N ALA A 185 -22.60 -11.02 -19.61
CA ALA A 185 -23.79 -11.83 -19.42
C ALA A 185 -24.03 -12.75 -20.64
N GLN A 186 -23.44 -13.94 -20.61
CA GLN A 186 -23.52 -14.87 -21.72
C GLN A 186 -24.85 -15.64 -21.71
N ALA A 187 -25.59 -15.57 -22.81
CA ALA A 187 -26.79 -16.37 -23.03
C ALA A 187 -26.41 -17.81 -23.38
N THR A 188 -26.82 -18.77 -22.56
CA THR A 188 -26.73 -20.19 -22.92
C THR A 188 -28.01 -20.59 -23.64
N HIS A 189 -27.88 -21.29 -24.77
CA HIS A 189 -29.02 -21.77 -25.55
C HIS A 189 -29.04 -23.29 -25.58
N LYS A 190 -30.21 -23.87 -25.34
CA LYS A 190 -30.48 -25.30 -25.55
C LYS A 190 -31.01 -25.49 -26.96
N GLU A 191 -30.41 -26.41 -27.71
CA GLU A 191 -30.93 -26.82 -29.01
C GLU A 191 -32.18 -27.69 -28.81
N VAL A 192 -33.23 -27.38 -29.58
CA VAL A 192 -34.52 -28.06 -29.50
C VAL A 192 -35.03 -28.28 -30.92
N GLU A 193 -35.43 -29.50 -31.22
CA GLU A 193 -36.10 -29.80 -32.48
C GLU A 193 -37.62 -29.70 -32.30
N LYS A 194 -38.26 -28.89 -33.13
CA LYS A 194 -39.72 -28.74 -33.14
C LYS A 194 -40.27 -29.28 -34.45
N GLN A 195 -41.21 -30.23 -34.37
CA GLN A 195 -41.85 -30.76 -35.56
C GLN A 195 -42.88 -29.78 -36.11
N ALA A 196 -42.69 -29.35 -37.37
CA ALA A 196 -43.66 -28.55 -38.10
C ALA A 196 -44.93 -29.36 -38.36
N ALA A 197 -46.07 -28.67 -38.58
CA ALA A 197 -47.35 -29.32 -38.89
C ALA A 197 -47.33 -30.17 -40.17
N THR A 198 -46.31 -29.97 -41.02
CA THR A 198 -46.01 -30.73 -42.24
C THR A 198 -45.20 -32.02 -42.00
N GLY A 199 -44.73 -32.25 -40.78
CA GLY A 199 -43.95 -33.43 -40.38
C GLY A 199 -42.43 -33.24 -40.39
N GLU A 200 -41.92 -32.11 -40.89
CA GLU A 200 -40.48 -31.77 -40.87
C GLU A 200 -40.00 -31.37 -39.47
N LEU A 201 -38.79 -31.81 -39.08
CA LEU A 201 -38.13 -31.39 -37.85
C LEU A 201 -37.38 -30.07 -38.10
N LEU A 202 -37.74 -29.02 -37.37
CA LEU A 202 -37.07 -27.72 -37.41
C LEU A 202 -36.16 -27.59 -36.20
N ALA A 203 -34.86 -27.43 -36.42
CA ALA A 203 -33.92 -27.11 -35.36
C ALA A 203 -34.15 -25.67 -34.89
N GLY A 204 -34.36 -25.48 -33.60
CA GLY A 204 -34.50 -24.19 -32.94
C GLY A 204 -33.58 -24.10 -31.72
N ARG A 205 -33.34 -22.88 -31.24
CA ARG A 205 -32.58 -22.62 -30.02
C ARG A 205 -33.48 -21.92 -29.03
N ILE A 206 -33.57 -22.44 -27.81
CA ILE A 206 -34.30 -21.83 -26.69
C ILE A 206 -33.26 -21.35 -25.67
N LEU A 207 -33.44 -20.17 -25.09
CA LEU A 207 -32.57 -19.68 -24.02
C LEU A 207 -32.65 -20.66 -22.83
N ALA A 208 -31.53 -21.28 -22.48
CA ALA A 208 -31.37 -22.22 -21.37
C ALA A 208 -31.09 -21.50 -20.05
N GLY A 209 -30.37 -20.37 -20.11
CA GLY A 209 -30.01 -19.56 -18.94
C GLY A 209 -29.14 -18.36 -19.33
N ARG A 210 -28.77 -17.55 -18.35
CA ARG A 210 -27.75 -16.51 -18.50
C ARG A 210 -26.69 -16.74 -17.45
N GLN A 211 -25.45 -16.95 -17.88
CA GLN A 211 -24.31 -17.15 -17.00
C GLN A 211 -23.47 -15.88 -16.97
N ARG A 212 -22.88 -15.58 -15.81
CA ARG A 212 -21.92 -14.48 -15.66
C ARG A 212 -20.52 -15.00 -15.91
N ARG A 213 -19.71 -14.21 -16.59
CA ARG A 213 -18.28 -14.50 -16.84
C ARG A 213 -17.48 -13.22 -16.68
N ILE A 214 -16.27 -13.36 -16.14
CA ILE A 214 -15.28 -12.29 -16.07
C ILE A 214 -14.21 -12.57 -17.13
N ARG A 215 -13.96 -11.62 -18.02
CA ARG A 215 -12.85 -11.69 -18.99
C ARG A 215 -11.75 -10.74 -18.55
N LYS A 216 -10.50 -11.20 -18.61
CA LYS A 216 -9.31 -10.37 -18.47
C LYS A 216 -8.76 -10.05 -19.86
N LEU A 217 -8.55 -8.77 -20.15
CA LEU A 217 -7.95 -8.28 -21.38
C LEU A 217 -6.59 -7.66 -21.02
N ALA A 218 -5.55 -8.02 -21.76
CA ALA A 218 -4.25 -7.40 -21.62
C ALA A 218 -4.25 -5.98 -22.26
N PRO A 219 -3.34 -5.09 -21.84
CA PRO A 219 -3.25 -3.72 -22.37
C PRO A 219 -3.03 -3.64 -23.89
N ASP A 220 -2.41 -4.67 -24.47
CA ASP A 220 -2.11 -4.79 -25.91
C ASP A 220 -3.26 -5.43 -26.72
N GLY A 221 -4.40 -5.72 -26.07
CA GLY A 221 -5.58 -6.31 -26.69
C GLY A 221 -5.52 -7.84 -26.82
N GLU A 222 -4.47 -8.50 -26.32
CA GLU A 222 -4.45 -9.96 -26.25
C GLU A 222 -5.45 -10.44 -25.18
N CYS A 223 -6.42 -11.25 -25.61
CA CYS A 223 -7.41 -11.82 -24.71
C CYS A 223 -6.82 -13.08 -24.08
N ASP A 224 -6.54 -13.06 -22.77
CA ASP A 224 -6.28 -14.29 -22.04
C ASP A 224 -7.63 -14.96 -21.71
N PRO A 225 -7.96 -16.13 -22.26
CA PRO A 225 -9.19 -16.83 -21.91
C PRO A 225 -9.18 -17.40 -20.47
N GLY A 226 -8.06 -17.34 -19.73
CA GLY A 226 -7.85 -18.05 -18.46
C GLY A 226 -7.84 -17.21 -17.18
N LEU A 227 -8.73 -17.60 -16.25
CA LEU A 227 -8.52 -18.05 -14.85
C LEU A 227 -9.88 -18.08 -14.13
N PHE A 228 -10.85 -17.28 -14.57
CA PHE A 228 -12.21 -17.26 -14.02
C PHE A 228 -13.13 -18.23 -14.80
N PRO A 229 -13.42 -19.44 -14.30
CA PRO A 229 -14.29 -20.40 -14.98
C PRO A 229 -15.75 -19.92 -15.08
N LEU A 230 -16.45 -20.54 -16.03
CA LEU A 230 -17.88 -20.38 -16.24
C LEU A 230 -18.67 -21.01 -15.07
N SER A 231 -19.38 -20.15 -14.34
CA SER A 231 -20.86 -20.17 -14.21
C SER A 231 -21.52 -20.33 -12.84
N GLU A 232 -20.82 -20.66 -11.76
CA GLU A 232 -21.42 -20.71 -10.42
C GLU A 232 -20.40 -20.15 -9.41
N PHE A 233 -20.59 -18.89 -8.99
CA PHE A 233 -19.79 -18.30 -7.92
C PHE A 233 -20.49 -18.64 -6.62
N GLU A 234 -19.76 -19.18 -5.66
CA GLU A 234 -20.29 -19.52 -4.34
C GLU A 234 -19.47 -18.83 -3.25
N THR A 235 -20.09 -18.48 -2.14
CA THR A 235 -19.35 -18.08 -0.94
C THR A 235 -18.54 -19.27 -0.41
N VAL A 236 -17.56 -19.02 0.46
CA VAL A 236 -16.82 -20.08 1.17
C VAL A 236 -17.77 -21.06 1.90
N ASP A 237 -18.95 -20.60 2.31
CA ASP A 237 -19.99 -21.40 2.96
C ASP A 237 -20.94 -22.14 1.97
N GLY A 238 -20.71 -22.02 0.66
CA GLY A 238 -21.49 -22.68 -0.39
C GLY A 238 -22.80 -21.98 -0.78
N GLU A 239 -22.95 -20.68 -0.49
CA GLU A 239 -24.12 -19.89 -0.93
C GLU A 239 -23.92 -19.40 -2.38
N PRO A 240 -24.86 -19.64 -3.32
CA PRO A 240 -24.71 -19.19 -4.70
C PRO A 240 -24.84 -17.67 -4.82
N VAL A 241 -23.89 -17.06 -5.54
CA VAL A 241 -23.77 -15.63 -5.76
C VAL A 241 -23.77 -15.33 -7.26
N THR A 242 -24.62 -14.39 -7.68
CA THR A 242 -24.56 -13.85 -9.05
C THR A 242 -23.78 -12.54 -9.05
N PRO A 243 -22.59 -12.47 -9.67
CA PRO A 243 -21.80 -11.24 -9.68
C PRO A 243 -22.49 -10.13 -10.49
N THR A 244 -22.32 -8.91 -10.01
CA THR A 244 -23.00 -7.69 -10.49
C THR A 244 -22.03 -6.57 -10.85
N ARG A 245 -20.96 -6.37 -10.07
CA ARG A 245 -19.94 -5.34 -10.27
C ARG A 245 -18.54 -5.83 -9.89
N LEU A 246 -17.52 -5.19 -10.46
CA LEU A 246 -16.12 -5.52 -10.26
C LEU A 246 -15.34 -4.34 -9.67
N GLY A 247 -14.32 -4.65 -8.87
CA GLY A 247 -13.33 -3.71 -8.34
C GLY A 247 -11.95 -4.36 -8.26
N THR A 248 -10.93 -3.55 -8.16
CA THR A 248 -9.52 -3.95 -8.02
C THR A 248 -9.03 -3.71 -6.60
N ALA A 249 -8.16 -4.56 -6.08
CA ALA A 249 -7.59 -4.42 -4.74
C ALA A 249 -6.06 -4.41 -4.81
N VAL A 250 -5.44 -3.69 -3.87
CA VAL A 250 -3.97 -3.53 -3.79
C VAL A 250 -3.29 -4.88 -3.52
N ASP A 251 -3.93 -5.79 -2.77
CA ASP A 251 -3.36 -7.07 -2.33
C ASP A 251 -4.20 -8.32 -2.69
N ALA A 252 -5.25 -8.19 -3.52
CA ALA A 252 -6.14 -9.30 -3.87
C ALA A 252 -6.53 -9.29 -5.36
N PRO A 253 -6.76 -10.46 -5.98
CA PRO A 253 -6.87 -10.59 -7.44
C PRO A 253 -8.10 -9.91 -8.07
N LEU A 254 -9.24 -9.78 -7.35
CA LEU A 254 -10.40 -8.98 -7.74
C LEU A 254 -11.40 -8.85 -6.57
N LEU A 255 -11.98 -7.68 -6.35
CA LEU A 255 -13.16 -7.50 -5.48
C LEU A 255 -14.43 -7.61 -6.32
N VAL A 256 -15.42 -8.37 -5.84
CA VAL A 256 -16.67 -8.59 -6.56
C VAL A 256 -17.86 -8.31 -5.66
N THR A 257 -18.87 -7.64 -6.22
CA THR A 257 -20.19 -7.55 -5.59
C THR A 257 -21.15 -8.51 -6.28
N GLY A 258 -21.96 -9.24 -5.52
CA GLY A 258 -22.93 -10.19 -6.09
C GLY A 258 -24.20 -10.33 -5.28
N GLN A 259 -25.29 -10.69 -5.96
CA GLN A 259 -26.60 -10.91 -5.34
C GLN A 259 -26.77 -12.39 -4.99
N THR A 260 -27.31 -12.67 -3.81
CA THR A 260 -27.71 -14.03 -3.39
C THR A 260 -29.20 -14.26 -3.64
N GLU A 261 -29.64 -15.51 -3.72
CA GLU A 261 -31.05 -15.84 -4.02
C GLU A 261 -32.01 -15.59 -2.85
N LEU A 262 -31.49 -15.52 -1.63
CA LEU A 262 -32.29 -15.58 -0.39
C LEU A 262 -32.66 -14.21 0.19
N ASP A 263 -31.94 -13.13 -0.15
CA ASP A 263 -32.14 -11.78 0.40
C ASP A 263 -31.88 -10.67 -0.64
N ASP A 264 -32.47 -9.48 -0.45
CA ASP A 264 -32.16 -8.27 -1.26
C ASP A 264 -30.81 -7.64 -0.83
N GLN A 265 -29.87 -8.47 -0.40
CA GLN A 265 -28.54 -8.06 0.03
C GLN A 265 -27.52 -8.34 -1.07
N THR A 266 -26.51 -7.48 -1.16
CA THR A 266 -25.37 -7.69 -2.04
C THR A 266 -24.15 -8.08 -1.22
N VAL A 267 -23.59 -9.26 -1.48
CA VAL A 267 -22.32 -9.72 -0.90
C VAL A 267 -21.19 -8.96 -1.56
N VAL A 268 -20.20 -8.54 -0.77
CA VAL A 268 -18.93 -7.98 -1.24
C VAL A 268 -17.81 -8.86 -0.73
N GLY A 269 -16.92 -9.32 -1.61
CA GLY A 269 -15.85 -10.23 -1.22
C GLY A 269 -14.69 -10.29 -2.19
N ASP A 270 -13.60 -10.91 -1.74
CA ASP A 270 -12.43 -11.22 -2.55
C ASP A 270 -12.72 -12.48 -3.37
N LEU A 271 -12.55 -12.39 -4.69
CA LEU A 271 -12.74 -13.52 -5.59
C LEU A 271 -11.42 -14.28 -5.75
N ASP A 272 -11.37 -15.53 -5.33
CA ASP A 272 -10.26 -16.41 -5.67
C ASP A 272 -10.40 -16.89 -7.13
N PRO A 273 -9.46 -16.54 -8.03
CA PRO A 273 -9.51 -16.95 -9.42
C PRO A 273 -9.41 -18.46 -9.60
N GLU A 274 -8.66 -19.17 -8.77
CA GLU A 274 -8.41 -20.61 -8.96
C GLU A 274 -9.61 -21.46 -8.56
N THR A 275 -10.24 -21.10 -7.44
CA THR A 275 -11.36 -21.86 -6.87
C THR A 275 -12.73 -21.30 -7.23
N SER A 276 -12.80 -20.06 -7.75
CA SER A 276 -14.05 -19.30 -7.95
C SER A 276 -14.90 -19.11 -6.70
N THR A 277 -14.26 -19.22 -5.53
CA THR A 277 -14.92 -18.98 -4.25
C THR A 277 -14.83 -17.50 -3.91
N LEU A 278 -15.93 -16.96 -3.40
CA LEU A 278 -16.01 -15.60 -2.92
C LEU A 278 -15.82 -15.59 -1.41
N ARG A 279 -14.69 -15.04 -0.96
CA ARG A 279 -14.46 -14.79 0.47
C ARG A 279 -15.20 -13.51 0.87
N GLU A 280 -16.35 -13.69 1.51
CA GLU A 280 -17.19 -12.58 1.96
C GLU A 280 -16.44 -11.65 2.94
N ARG A 281 -16.45 -10.35 2.64
CA ARG A 281 -15.92 -9.28 3.51
C ARG A 281 -17.01 -8.48 4.20
N THR A 282 -18.17 -8.33 3.56
CA THR A 282 -19.33 -7.62 4.11
C THR A 282 -20.59 -7.86 3.26
N ARG A 283 -21.75 -7.41 3.75
CA ARG A 283 -23.02 -7.37 3.00
C ARG A 283 -23.59 -5.95 2.97
N LEU A 284 -24.09 -5.56 1.80
CA LEU A 284 -24.75 -4.28 1.57
C LEU A 284 -26.27 -4.48 1.47
N ASP A 285 -27.03 -3.58 2.10
CA ASP A 285 -28.49 -3.57 1.99
C ASP A 285 -28.93 -3.00 0.62
N GLY A 286 -29.53 -3.85 -0.21
CA GLY A 286 -30.01 -3.53 -1.57
C GLY A 286 -29.03 -3.94 -2.67
N GLY A 287 -29.53 -4.00 -3.91
CA GLY A 287 -28.72 -4.25 -5.10
C GLY A 287 -27.64 -3.18 -5.34
N CYS A 288 -26.40 -3.61 -5.60
CA CYS A 288 -25.29 -2.73 -5.97
C CYS A 288 -25.35 -2.32 -7.44
N ARG A 289 -25.36 -1.01 -7.70
CA ARG A 289 -25.42 -0.41 -9.05
C ARG A 289 -24.09 0.11 -9.55
N VAL A 290 -23.23 0.54 -8.65
CA VAL A 290 -21.87 1.04 -8.95
C VAL A 290 -20.95 0.54 -7.85
N PHE A 291 -19.80 0.03 -8.23
CA PHE A 291 -18.73 -0.34 -7.31
C PHE A 291 -17.42 0.21 -7.87
N ARG A 292 -16.65 0.92 -7.04
CA ARG A 292 -15.40 1.56 -7.43
C ARG A 292 -14.35 1.37 -6.37
N THR A 293 -13.16 1.05 -6.84
CA THR A 293 -11.95 0.96 -6.05
C THR A 293 -11.00 2.02 -6.60
N PRO A 294 -10.38 2.86 -5.76
CA PRO A 294 -9.37 3.79 -6.20
C PRO A 294 -8.19 3.00 -6.76
N VAL A 295 -7.68 3.44 -7.92
CA VAL A 295 -6.61 2.72 -8.62
C VAL A 295 -5.30 2.75 -7.83
N ALA A 296 -5.04 3.76 -6.99
CA ALA A 296 -3.73 3.99 -6.38
C ALA A 296 -3.75 4.37 -4.89
N ASN A 297 -4.84 4.10 -4.15
CA ASN A 297 -4.90 4.48 -2.72
C ASN A 297 -4.43 3.34 -1.80
N SER A 298 -3.50 3.63 -0.89
CA SER A 298 -2.91 2.70 0.08
C SER A 298 -3.92 2.13 1.09
N ASP A 299 -5.03 2.83 1.30
CA ASP A 299 -5.93 2.54 2.43
C ASP A 299 -7.01 1.51 2.06
N GLY A 300 -7.03 1.00 0.83
CA GLY A 300 -7.94 -0.04 0.35
C GLY A 300 -9.45 0.31 0.39
N THR A 301 -9.77 1.59 0.60
CA THR A 301 -11.16 2.07 0.72
C THR A 301 -11.89 1.97 -0.61
N SER A 302 -13.03 1.29 -0.62
CA SER A 302 -13.89 1.11 -1.80
C SER A 302 -15.18 1.90 -1.65
N TYR A 303 -15.89 2.11 -2.76
CA TYR A 303 -17.15 2.85 -2.76
C TYR A 303 -18.22 2.08 -3.53
N ALA A 304 -19.45 2.12 -3.02
CA ALA A 304 -20.59 1.46 -3.65
C ALA A 304 -21.82 2.38 -3.70
N VAL A 305 -22.64 2.25 -4.74
CA VAL A 305 -23.97 2.84 -4.81
C VAL A 305 -25.01 1.73 -4.76
N VAL A 306 -25.85 1.73 -3.73
CA VAL A 306 -26.77 0.62 -3.42
C VAL A 306 -28.23 1.06 -3.29
N GLY A 307 -29.12 0.13 -3.63
CA GLY A 307 -30.57 0.25 -3.47
C GLY A 307 -31.23 1.26 -4.40
N ASP A 308 -32.57 1.32 -4.34
CA ASP A 308 -33.38 2.15 -5.26
C ASP A 308 -33.20 3.66 -5.04
N ALA A 309 -32.80 4.06 -3.83
CA ALA A 309 -32.52 5.45 -3.48
C ALA A 309 -31.14 5.93 -3.95
N ASN A 310 -30.35 5.08 -4.63
CA ASN A 310 -29.02 5.39 -5.10
C ASN A 310 -28.13 5.92 -3.96
N ARG A 311 -28.05 5.14 -2.87
CA ARG A 311 -27.29 5.52 -1.68
C ARG A 311 -25.82 5.18 -1.88
N CYS A 312 -24.96 6.18 -1.80
CA CYS A 312 -23.53 6.05 -1.77
C CYS A 312 -23.05 5.59 -0.38
N CYS A 313 -22.23 4.54 -0.38
CA CYS A 313 -21.59 3.96 0.77
C CYS A 313 -20.08 3.96 0.55
N ARG A 314 -19.33 4.27 1.61
CA ARG A 314 -17.88 4.08 1.69
C ARG A 314 -17.61 2.80 2.46
N LEU A 315 -16.78 1.95 1.89
CA LEU A 315 -16.37 0.66 2.44
C LEU A 315 -14.92 0.78 2.87
N VAL A 316 -14.71 0.93 4.18
CA VAL A 316 -13.39 1.12 4.77
C VAL A 316 -12.86 -0.25 5.22
N PRO A 317 -11.67 -0.67 4.78
CA PRO A 317 -11.00 -1.84 5.32
C PRO A 317 -10.84 -1.70 6.82
N THR A 318 -11.34 -2.70 7.54
CA THR A 318 -11.12 -2.84 8.97
C THR A 318 -10.62 -4.25 9.20
N GLU A 319 -9.66 -4.40 10.09
CA GLU A 319 -9.26 -5.71 10.56
C GLU A 319 -10.09 -6.08 11.78
N THR A 320 -10.78 -7.23 11.71
CA THR A 320 -11.38 -7.83 12.89
C THR A 320 -10.58 -9.04 13.31
N TYR A 321 -10.09 -9.03 14.55
CA TYR A 321 -9.31 -10.16 15.08
C TYR A 321 -10.17 -11.41 15.17
N THR A 322 -9.60 -12.57 14.85
CA THR A 322 -10.33 -13.84 14.82
C THR A 322 -10.45 -14.46 16.22
N ARG A 323 -11.47 -15.30 16.42
CA ARG A 323 -11.66 -16.04 17.67
C ARG A 323 -10.83 -17.32 17.65
N GLY A 324 -10.18 -17.63 18.77
CA GLY A 324 -9.55 -18.93 18.98
C GLY A 324 -10.59 -19.99 19.34
N ALA A 325 -10.18 -21.28 19.27
CA ALA A 325 -11.00 -22.40 19.73
C ALA A 325 -11.40 -22.21 21.21
N GLY A 326 -12.68 -21.90 21.47
CA GLY A 326 -13.19 -21.65 22.83
C GLY A 326 -13.89 -20.30 23.08
N ASP A 327 -14.36 -19.60 22.03
CA ASP A 327 -15.23 -18.42 22.10
C ASP A 327 -14.57 -17.15 22.70
N ARG A 328 -13.24 -17.05 22.65
CA ARG A 328 -12.46 -15.85 23.03
C ARG A 328 -11.46 -15.46 21.94
N TYR A 329 -11.20 -14.16 21.80
CA TYR A 329 -10.13 -13.60 20.96
C TYR A 329 -8.77 -13.88 21.60
N ARG A 330 -8.29 -15.12 21.41
CA ARG A 330 -7.10 -15.68 22.05
C ARG A 330 -6.18 -16.26 21.00
N GLY A 331 -4.92 -15.83 21.04
CA GLY A 331 -3.82 -16.38 20.25
C GLY A 331 -2.71 -16.88 21.15
N CYS A 332 -1.99 -17.90 20.69
CA CYS A 332 -0.86 -18.48 21.40
C CYS A 332 0.33 -18.59 20.45
N ALA A 333 1.51 -18.18 20.89
CA ALA A 333 2.76 -18.37 20.15
C ALA A 333 3.85 -18.96 21.06
N TYR A 334 4.68 -19.83 20.50
CA TYR A 334 5.70 -20.60 21.18
C TYR A 334 7.05 -20.47 20.47
N ARG A 335 8.13 -20.36 21.25
CA ARG A 335 9.51 -20.41 20.75
C ARG A 335 10.41 -21.09 21.75
N GLN A 336 11.30 -21.94 21.26
CA GLN A 336 12.39 -22.50 22.05
C GLN A 336 13.70 -21.81 21.69
N PHE A 337 14.39 -21.29 22.71
CA PHE A 337 15.74 -20.74 22.59
C PHE A 337 16.76 -21.79 23.03
N ASP A 338 17.88 -21.88 22.32
CA ASP A 338 18.99 -22.78 22.63
C ASP A 338 20.22 -21.94 23.03
N ALA A 339 20.76 -22.21 24.21
CA ALA A 339 21.99 -21.60 24.70
C ALA A 339 23.28 -22.34 24.25
N GLY A 340 23.13 -23.50 23.60
CA GLY A 340 24.21 -24.39 23.15
C GLY A 340 24.82 -25.27 24.25
N SER A 341 24.53 -24.99 25.52
CA SER A 341 24.92 -25.81 26.66
C SER A 341 24.02 -25.54 27.87
N PRO A 342 23.93 -26.46 28.85
CA PRO A 342 23.17 -26.23 30.07
C PRO A 342 23.64 -25.01 30.85
N ILE A 343 22.73 -24.07 31.06
CA ILE A 343 23.00 -22.78 31.72
C ILE A 343 21.85 -22.40 32.65
N GLN A 344 22.07 -21.35 33.43
CA GLN A 344 20.99 -20.67 34.13
C GLN A 344 20.58 -19.43 33.35
N TRP A 345 19.31 -19.38 32.92
CA TRP A 345 18.73 -18.24 32.24
C TRP A 345 18.53 -17.07 33.21
N HIS A 346 18.75 -15.85 32.75
CA HIS A 346 18.74 -14.66 33.60
C HIS A 346 17.35 -14.01 33.66
N ARG A 347 16.93 -13.42 32.53
CA ARG A 347 15.70 -12.65 32.42
C ARG A 347 15.13 -12.73 31.01
N LEU A 348 13.86 -12.42 30.88
CA LEU A 348 13.11 -12.34 29.64
C LEU A 348 12.50 -10.95 29.53
N THR A 349 12.94 -10.17 28.56
CA THR A 349 12.34 -8.86 28.28
C THR A 349 11.42 -8.98 27.08
N VAL A 350 10.22 -8.39 27.19
CA VAL A 350 9.23 -8.34 26.12
C VAL A 350 8.92 -6.88 25.85
N ASP A 351 9.21 -6.40 24.65
CA ASP A 351 8.76 -5.09 24.20
C ASP A 351 7.39 -5.22 23.54
N ARG A 352 6.45 -4.37 23.93
CA ARG A 352 5.07 -4.42 23.49
C ARG A 352 4.48 -3.02 23.40
N GLU A 353 3.48 -2.87 22.55
CA GLU A 353 2.67 -1.65 22.55
C GLU A 353 1.94 -1.46 23.89
N ALA A 354 1.61 -0.21 24.20
CA ALA A 354 0.98 0.14 25.46
C ALA A 354 -0.32 -0.66 25.65
N PRO A 355 -0.48 -1.42 26.75
CA PRO A 355 -1.64 -2.26 26.94
C PRO A 355 -2.91 -1.41 27.03
N THR A 356 -3.93 -1.78 26.26
CA THR A 356 -5.27 -1.18 26.36
C THR A 356 -6.06 -1.86 27.48
N ALA A 357 -7.13 -1.22 27.98
CA ALA A 357 -7.98 -1.82 29.02
C ALA A 357 -8.64 -3.15 28.58
N SER A 358 -8.74 -3.37 27.27
CA SER A 358 -9.37 -4.52 26.64
C SER A 358 -8.40 -5.61 26.18
N THR A 359 -7.08 -5.41 26.33
CA THR A 359 -6.07 -6.37 25.88
C THR A 359 -5.21 -6.87 27.05
N ARG A 360 -4.75 -8.13 26.98
CA ARG A 360 -3.85 -8.74 27.97
C ARG A 360 -2.83 -9.63 27.27
N LEU A 361 -1.59 -9.55 27.73
CA LEU A 361 -0.52 -10.48 27.37
C LEU A 361 -0.19 -11.31 28.61
N ARG A 362 -0.12 -12.62 28.46
CA ARG A 362 0.39 -13.51 29.49
C ARG A 362 1.63 -14.24 28.96
N LEU A 363 2.68 -14.23 29.77
CA LEU A 363 3.96 -14.84 29.46
C LEU A 363 4.13 -16.10 30.30
N SER A 364 4.50 -17.20 29.66
CA SER A 364 4.89 -18.42 30.36
C SER A 364 6.23 -18.91 29.84
N TYR A 365 7.04 -19.53 30.70
CA TYR A 365 8.33 -20.09 30.32
C TYR A 365 8.59 -21.44 30.99
N LEU A 366 9.48 -22.22 30.38
CA LEU A 366 9.98 -23.50 30.86
C LEU A 366 11.43 -23.68 30.42
N ALA A 367 12.34 -24.00 31.34
CA ALA A 367 13.72 -24.38 31.02
C ALA A 367 13.87 -25.90 31.07
N SER A 368 14.61 -26.47 30.11
CA SER A 368 14.80 -27.92 29.95
C SER A 368 16.17 -28.21 29.36
N ASP A 369 16.72 -29.41 29.61
CA ASP A 369 17.88 -29.94 28.89
C ASP A 369 17.48 -30.78 27.66
N ASP A 370 16.20 -31.17 27.57
CA ASP A 370 15.64 -31.89 26.43
C ASP A 370 15.12 -30.89 25.37
N PRO A 371 15.57 -30.98 24.10
CA PRO A 371 15.04 -30.17 23.01
C PRO A 371 13.57 -30.49 22.67
N SER A 372 13.09 -31.71 22.92
CA SER A 372 11.72 -32.11 22.60
C SER A 372 10.86 -32.15 23.86
N PRO A 373 9.60 -31.65 23.81
CA PRO A 373 8.67 -31.79 24.92
C PRO A 373 7.94 -33.16 24.93
N LEU A 374 8.09 -33.99 23.89
CA LEU A 374 7.35 -35.24 23.72
C LEU A 374 8.13 -36.45 24.25
N ASP A 375 7.47 -37.30 25.04
CA ASP A 375 8.02 -38.57 25.53
C ASP A 375 8.09 -39.67 24.45
N GLU A 376 7.25 -39.57 23.41
CA GLU A 376 7.19 -40.49 22.28
C GLU A 376 7.77 -39.86 21.00
N PRO A 377 8.18 -40.68 20.00
CA PRO A 377 8.68 -40.15 18.72
C PRO A 377 7.66 -39.24 18.03
N LEU A 378 8.14 -38.18 17.37
CA LEU A 378 7.29 -37.22 16.65
C LEU A 378 6.32 -37.88 15.64
N SER A 379 6.71 -39.01 15.06
CA SER A 379 5.88 -39.80 14.14
C SER A 379 4.61 -40.37 14.79
N SER A 380 4.59 -40.65 16.10
CA SER A 380 3.39 -41.14 16.79
C SER A 380 2.35 -40.05 17.00
N ALA A 381 2.80 -38.80 17.21
CA ALA A 381 1.93 -37.64 17.38
C ALA A 381 1.35 -37.12 16.06
N THR A 382 2.14 -37.16 14.99
CA THR A 382 1.80 -36.53 13.70
C THR A 382 1.17 -37.47 12.69
N GLY A 383 1.41 -38.79 12.83
CA GLY A 383 1.05 -39.79 11.82
C GLY A 383 1.96 -39.77 10.58
N LEU A 384 2.98 -38.90 10.54
CA LEU A 384 3.99 -38.90 9.49
C LEU A 384 4.98 -40.05 9.66
N GLY A 385 5.47 -40.59 8.52
CA GLY A 385 6.48 -41.63 8.53
C GLY A 385 7.80 -41.14 9.14
N GLN A 386 8.35 -41.91 10.09
CA GLN A 386 9.60 -41.54 10.77
C GLN A 386 10.78 -41.36 9.81
N SER A 387 10.83 -42.11 8.71
CA SER A 387 11.87 -41.96 7.68
C SER A 387 11.79 -40.60 6.98
N LEU A 388 10.58 -40.12 6.68
CA LEU A 388 10.38 -38.82 6.02
C LEU A 388 10.91 -37.68 6.89
N LEU A 389 10.59 -37.71 8.19
CA LEU A 389 11.03 -36.69 9.14
C LEU A 389 12.57 -36.67 9.26
N VAL A 390 13.19 -37.84 9.44
CA VAL A 390 14.65 -37.96 9.58
C VAL A 390 15.39 -37.56 8.30
N ASP A 391 14.89 -37.95 7.12
CA ASP A 391 15.51 -37.63 5.83
C ASP A 391 15.56 -36.10 5.58
N HIS A 392 14.64 -35.34 6.18
CA HIS A 392 14.58 -33.89 6.12
C HIS A 392 15.13 -33.18 7.37
N GLY A 393 15.76 -33.92 8.30
CA GLY A 393 16.38 -33.36 9.51
C GLY A 393 15.38 -32.76 10.49
N ILE A 394 14.17 -33.31 10.56
CA ILE A 394 13.12 -32.91 11.49
C ILE A 394 13.11 -33.91 12.66
N ASP A 395 13.82 -33.56 13.72
CA ASP A 395 14.00 -34.41 14.90
C ASP A 395 13.11 -33.98 16.07
N THR A 396 12.68 -32.72 16.09
CA THR A 396 11.88 -32.15 17.19
C THR A 396 10.53 -31.59 16.73
N VAL A 397 9.58 -31.49 17.67
CA VAL A 397 8.27 -30.88 17.39
C VAL A 397 8.42 -29.41 16.97
N TRP A 398 9.44 -28.70 17.49
CA TRP A 398 9.67 -27.28 17.20
C TRP A 398 10.26 -27.04 15.80
N GLU A 399 11.10 -27.96 15.32
CA GLU A 399 11.57 -27.94 13.93
C GLU A 399 10.42 -28.18 12.95
N LEU A 400 9.53 -29.15 13.25
CA LEU A 400 8.34 -29.39 12.44
C LEU A 400 7.42 -28.16 12.40
N LEU A 401 7.14 -27.57 13.56
CA LEU A 401 6.28 -26.40 13.69
C LEU A 401 6.87 -25.11 13.09
N SER A 402 8.13 -25.13 12.65
CA SER A 402 8.76 -24.02 11.92
C SER A 402 8.48 -24.06 10.41
N TYR A 403 7.84 -25.11 9.90
CA TYR A 403 7.45 -25.22 8.49
C TYR A 403 6.10 -24.54 8.20
N GLU A 404 6.00 -23.87 7.05
CA GLU A 404 4.71 -23.49 6.48
C GLU A 404 3.99 -24.72 5.89
N PRO A 405 2.64 -24.77 5.91
CA PRO A 405 1.89 -25.95 5.42
C PRO A 405 2.23 -26.35 3.98
N ALA A 406 2.40 -25.37 3.09
CA ALA A 406 2.81 -25.62 1.71
C ALA A 406 4.23 -26.20 1.61
N GLY A 407 5.15 -25.74 2.46
CA GLY A 407 6.52 -26.26 2.53
C GLY A 407 6.57 -27.68 3.08
N LEU A 408 5.72 -28.01 4.06
CA LEU A 408 5.60 -29.36 4.59
C LEU A 408 4.96 -30.32 3.57
N ALA A 409 3.93 -29.88 2.86
CA ALA A 409 3.30 -30.66 1.80
C ALA A 409 4.28 -30.98 0.66
N ALA A 410 5.19 -30.06 0.35
CA ALA A 410 6.22 -30.26 -0.67
C ALA A 410 7.28 -31.33 -0.32
N LEU A 411 7.33 -31.81 0.93
CA LEU A 411 8.27 -32.88 1.32
C LEU A 411 7.87 -34.25 0.77
N SER A 412 6.60 -34.45 0.37
CA SER A 412 6.11 -35.73 -0.16
C SER A 412 4.95 -35.54 -1.13
N ASP A 413 5.02 -36.19 -2.29
CA ASP A 413 3.95 -36.20 -3.31
C ASP A 413 2.62 -36.79 -2.78
N GLU A 414 2.65 -37.51 -1.65
CA GLU A 414 1.46 -38.11 -1.02
C GLU A 414 0.75 -37.15 -0.04
N LEU A 415 1.34 -36.00 0.29
CA LEU A 415 0.82 -35.07 1.30
C LEU A 415 0.12 -33.87 0.65
N THR A 416 -1.16 -33.65 0.96
CA THR A 416 -1.84 -32.41 0.54
C THR A 416 -1.56 -31.27 1.53
N VAL A 417 -1.80 -30.02 1.12
CA VAL A 417 -1.69 -28.85 2.01
C VAL A 417 -2.63 -29.00 3.22
N GLY A 418 -3.84 -29.51 3.03
CA GLY A 418 -4.77 -29.76 4.14
C GLY A 418 -4.31 -30.86 5.10
N ASP A 419 -3.61 -31.89 4.60
CA ASP A 419 -3.00 -32.91 5.46
C ASP A 419 -1.81 -32.33 6.25
N ALA A 420 -1.01 -31.46 5.63
CA ALA A 420 0.07 -30.74 6.30
C ALA A 420 -0.45 -29.83 7.43
N GLU A 421 -1.50 -29.04 7.17
CA GLU A 421 -2.15 -28.19 8.18
C GLU A 421 -2.61 -29.02 9.38
N LYS A 422 -3.31 -30.13 9.11
CA LYS A 422 -3.80 -31.03 10.15
C LYS A 422 -2.66 -31.68 10.95
N CYS A 423 -1.56 -32.03 10.27
CA CYS A 423 -0.36 -32.56 10.91
C CYS A 423 0.27 -31.55 11.87
N LEU A 424 0.48 -30.31 11.43
CA LEU A 424 1.01 -29.22 12.25
C LEU A 424 0.11 -28.94 13.46
N ASP A 425 -1.20 -28.91 13.24
CA ASP A 425 -2.17 -28.74 14.33
C ASP A 425 -2.09 -29.87 15.37
N THR A 426 -1.98 -31.12 14.91
CA THR A 426 -1.87 -32.27 15.80
C THR A 426 -0.55 -32.26 16.57
N ALA A 427 0.56 -31.87 15.93
CA ALA A 427 1.86 -31.71 16.58
C ALA A 427 1.82 -30.64 17.68
N LEU A 428 1.17 -29.51 17.40
CA LEU A 428 1.01 -28.43 18.37
C LEU A 428 0.14 -28.87 19.55
N ASP A 429 -0.97 -29.57 19.31
CA ASP A 429 -1.82 -30.13 20.36
C ASP A 429 -1.07 -31.14 21.24
N ALA A 430 -0.23 -31.98 20.65
CA ALA A 430 0.62 -32.91 21.39
C ALA A 430 1.64 -32.17 22.28
N ALA A 431 2.29 -31.14 21.74
CA ALA A 431 3.23 -30.29 22.49
C ALA A 431 2.53 -29.54 23.64
N GLU A 432 1.37 -28.93 23.40
CA GLU A 432 0.57 -28.26 24.43
C GLU A 432 0.14 -29.23 25.54
N THR A 433 -0.23 -30.45 25.18
CA THR A 433 -0.62 -31.50 26.11
C THR A 433 0.56 -31.94 26.98
N ALA A 434 1.73 -32.17 26.38
CA ALA A 434 2.92 -32.61 27.09
C ALA A 434 3.46 -31.53 28.05
N LEU A 435 3.39 -30.26 27.64
CA LEU A 435 3.83 -29.12 28.44
C LEU A 435 2.81 -28.65 29.48
N SER A 436 1.60 -29.22 29.48
CA SER A 436 0.52 -28.82 30.36
C SER A 436 0.91 -28.97 31.84
N GLY A 437 0.72 -27.90 32.61
CA GLY A 437 1.01 -27.89 34.06
C GLY A 437 2.48 -27.72 34.44
N GLN A 438 3.41 -27.68 33.49
CA GLN A 438 4.84 -27.48 33.75
C GLN A 438 5.27 -26.00 33.68
N TRP A 439 4.41 -25.15 33.11
CA TRP A 439 4.69 -23.74 32.87
C TRP A 439 4.83 -22.92 34.14
N GLN A 440 5.92 -22.16 34.24
CA GLN A 440 5.96 -20.99 35.12
C GLN A 440 5.27 -19.83 34.39
N THR A 441 4.16 -19.34 34.94
CA THR A 441 3.36 -18.27 34.32
C THR A 441 3.57 -16.98 35.08
N VAL A 442 3.88 -15.93 34.34
CA VAL A 442 4.08 -14.59 34.87
C VAL A 442 2.94 -13.71 34.41
N GLU A 443 2.07 -13.36 35.35
CA GLU A 443 1.08 -12.30 35.18
C GLU A 443 1.75 -10.97 35.50
N SER A 444 2.48 -10.40 34.54
CA SER A 444 3.09 -9.10 34.74
C SER A 444 2.57 -8.05 33.77
N THR A 445 2.31 -6.87 34.30
CA THR A 445 2.24 -5.64 33.51
C THR A 445 3.63 -5.18 33.07
N SER A 446 4.70 -5.70 33.69
CA SER A 446 6.09 -5.38 33.36
C SER A 446 6.54 -6.02 32.06
N THR A 447 7.39 -5.29 31.36
CA THR A 447 8.12 -5.70 30.14
C THR A 447 9.44 -6.41 30.45
N ASP A 448 9.85 -6.50 31.72
CA ASP A 448 11.03 -7.24 32.18
C ASP A 448 10.63 -8.27 33.25
N VAL A 449 11.03 -9.53 33.04
CA VAL A 449 10.70 -10.69 33.87
C VAL A 449 11.99 -11.42 34.25
N LEU A 450 12.30 -11.43 35.55
CA LEU A 450 13.39 -12.24 36.09
C LEU A 450 12.99 -13.72 36.11
N LEU A 451 13.81 -14.59 35.53
CA LEU A 451 13.53 -16.02 35.45
C LEU A 451 13.99 -16.72 36.74
N SER A 452 13.03 -17.24 37.51
CA SER A 452 13.31 -18.00 38.74
C SER A 452 13.56 -19.47 38.40
N GLU A 453 14.67 -20.04 38.86
CA GLU A 453 14.96 -21.48 38.74
C GLU A 453 14.97 -22.02 37.29
N ALA A 454 15.14 -21.16 36.29
CA ALA A 454 15.21 -21.53 34.88
C ALA A 454 16.62 -22.05 34.50
N THR A 455 16.88 -23.31 34.83
CA THR A 455 18.16 -23.98 34.48
C THR A 455 17.92 -25.02 33.39
N GLY A 456 18.73 -24.99 32.35
CA GLY A 456 18.68 -25.93 31.23
C GLY A 456 19.32 -25.36 29.97
N GLN A 457 19.63 -26.22 29.00
CA GLN A 457 20.13 -25.77 27.69
C GLN A 457 19.08 -24.99 26.89
N TYR A 458 17.82 -25.41 26.97
CA TYR A 458 16.72 -24.84 26.21
C TYR A 458 15.78 -24.03 27.09
N LEU A 459 15.28 -22.90 26.57
CA LEU A 459 14.21 -22.11 27.17
C LEU A 459 13.03 -22.03 26.22
N THR A 460 11.94 -22.70 26.56
CA THR A 460 10.67 -22.61 25.85
C THR A 460 9.87 -21.45 26.42
N VAL A 461 9.49 -20.51 25.57
CA VAL A 461 8.67 -19.34 25.88
C VAL A 461 7.33 -19.47 25.18
N ARG A 462 6.26 -19.11 25.90
CA ARG A 462 4.89 -19.05 25.42
C ARG A 462 4.32 -17.66 25.64
N LEU A 463 3.81 -17.06 24.56
CA LEU A 463 3.04 -15.83 24.56
C LEU A 463 1.57 -16.18 24.39
N GLU A 464 0.73 -15.75 25.32
CA GLU A 464 -0.72 -15.84 25.22
C GLU A 464 -1.30 -14.42 25.04
N LEU A 465 -1.81 -14.16 23.84
CA LEU A 465 -2.42 -12.90 23.43
C LEU A 465 -3.93 -12.97 23.68
N LEU A 466 -4.47 -12.05 24.45
CA LEU A 466 -5.91 -11.91 24.71
C LEU A 466 -6.37 -10.53 24.27
N GLY A 467 -7.33 -10.50 23.35
CA GLY A 467 -7.84 -9.26 22.78
C GLY A 467 -9.37 -9.21 22.70
N THR A 468 -9.84 -8.42 21.75
CA THR A 468 -11.25 -8.17 21.41
C THR A 468 -11.38 -8.12 19.89
N PRO A 469 -12.60 -8.03 19.31
CA PRO A 469 -12.73 -7.98 17.85
C PRO A 469 -11.98 -6.82 17.20
N THR A 470 -11.75 -5.73 17.94
CA THR A 470 -11.17 -4.47 17.41
C THR A 470 -9.84 -4.10 18.08
N ALA A 471 -9.28 -4.96 18.94
CA ALA A 471 -8.02 -4.66 19.61
C ALA A 471 -7.26 -5.95 19.95
N SER A 472 -5.98 -5.98 19.58
CA SER A 472 -5.04 -7.04 19.91
C SER A 472 -3.86 -6.48 20.71
N PRO A 473 -3.33 -7.24 21.70
CA PRO A 473 -2.01 -6.94 22.23
C PRO A 473 -0.94 -7.20 21.15
N ARG A 474 -0.05 -6.24 20.92
CA ARG A 474 1.05 -6.36 19.97
C ARG A 474 2.39 -6.45 20.68
N VAL A 475 3.18 -7.46 20.32
CA VAL A 475 4.52 -7.69 20.85
C VAL A 475 5.55 -7.40 19.76
N ASN A 476 6.42 -6.43 20.00
CA ASN A 476 7.42 -5.97 19.04
C ASN A 476 8.70 -6.79 19.13
N SER A 477 9.11 -7.17 20.35
CA SER A 477 10.31 -7.98 20.52
C SER A 477 10.28 -8.84 21.77
N VAL A 478 11.01 -9.95 21.73
CA VAL A 478 11.26 -10.82 22.89
C VAL A 478 12.76 -11.05 22.96
N ARG A 479 13.36 -10.88 24.14
CA ARG A 479 14.78 -11.15 24.37
C ARG A 479 15.00 -11.97 25.62
N ALA A 480 15.64 -13.12 25.45
CA ALA A 480 16.07 -13.97 26.55
C ALA A 480 17.56 -13.74 26.81
N PHE A 481 17.94 -13.45 28.05
CA PHE A 481 19.32 -13.15 28.44
C PHE A 481 19.95 -14.31 29.21
N TRP A 482 21.22 -14.58 28.91
CA TRP A 482 22.05 -15.55 29.63
C TRP A 482 23.54 -15.22 29.54
N PRO A 483 24.41 -15.87 30.35
CA PRO A 483 24.08 -16.60 31.58
C PRO A 483 23.54 -15.64 32.65
N ARG A 484 22.91 -16.18 33.69
CA ARG A 484 22.54 -15.42 34.89
C ARG A 484 23.78 -14.76 35.48
N GLN A 485 23.85 -13.44 35.40
CA GLN A 485 24.86 -12.63 36.09
C GLN A 485 24.18 -11.90 37.24
N SER A 486 24.64 -12.18 38.46
CA SER A 486 24.23 -11.43 39.65
C SER A 486 25.38 -10.55 40.10
N SER A 487 25.10 -9.34 40.58
CA SER A 487 26.11 -8.52 41.25
C SER A 487 26.79 -9.21 42.43
N LEU A 488 26.19 -10.28 42.97
CA LEU A 488 26.80 -11.13 43.99
C LEU A 488 28.19 -11.67 43.57
N GLN A 489 28.43 -11.87 42.27
CA GLN A 489 29.73 -12.32 41.75
C GLN A 489 30.86 -11.29 41.98
N TYR A 490 30.51 -10.01 42.00
CA TYR A 490 31.45 -8.90 42.23
C TYR A 490 31.66 -8.62 43.72
N LEU A 491 30.88 -9.27 44.61
CA LEU A 491 31.04 -9.15 46.05
C LEU A 491 32.08 -10.17 46.59
N PRO A 492 32.71 -9.84 47.74
CA PRO A 492 33.64 -10.75 48.41
C PRO A 492 33.02 -12.14 48.66
N GLU A 493 33.85 -13.18 48.56
CA GLU A 493 33.45 -14.59 48.66
C GLU A 493 32.73 -14.95 49.98
N LEU A 494 33.00 -14.19 51.05
CA LEU A 494 32.32 -14.31 52.35
C LEU A 494 30.79 -14.20 52.23
N TYR A 495 30.29 -13.41 51.29
CA TYR A 495 28.84 -13.24 51.06
C TYR A 495 28.21 -14.38 50.24
N ARG A 496 29.02 -15.26 49.66
CA ARG A 496 28.61 -16.42 48.85
C ARG A 496 28.72 -17.75 49.59
N THR A 497 29.37 -17.76 50.76
CA THR A 497 29.75 -19.01 51.45
C THR A 497 28.56 -19.71 52.10
N ASP A 498 27.57 -18.96 52.59
CA ASP A 498 26.32 -19.51 53.14
C ASP A 498 25.23 -19.47 52.06
N GLU A 499 24.70 -20.63 51.70
CA GLU A 499 23.73 -20.81 50.62
C GLU A 499 22.43 -20.04 50.89
N THR A 500 21.99 -20.00 52.15
CA THR A 500 20.79 -19.28 52.59
C THR A 500 20.95 -17.77 52.47
N SER A 501 22.03 -17.21 53.03
CA SER A 501 22.34 -15.78 52.96
C SER A 501 22.67 -15.34 51.55
N GLY A 502 23.35 -16.18 50.77
CA GLY A 502 23.68 -15.96 49.37
C GLY A 502 22.43 -15.84 48.51
N THR A 503 21.50 -16.79 48.62
CA THR A 503 20.23 -16.78 47.86
C THR A 503 19.39 -15.53 48.18
N PHE A 504 19.29 -15.16 49.47
CA PHE A 504 18.58 -13.95 49.87
C PHE A 504 19.26 -12.68 49.32
N LEU A 505 20.58 -12.58 49.45
CA LEU A 505 21.33 -11.42 48.95
C LEU A 505 21.26 -11.34 47.43
N GLU A 506 21.29 -12.46 46.72
CA GLU A 506 21.12 -12.53 45.28
C GLU A 506 19.74 -12.01 44.84
N GLN A 507 18.67 -12.43 45.53
CA GLN A 507 17.32 -11.92 45.30
C GLN A 507 17.17 -10.43 45.66
N LEU A 508 17.88 -9.95 46.67
CA LEU A 508 17.90 -8.53 47.01
C LEU A 508 18.63 -7.72 45.94
N LEU A 509 19.80 -8.21 45.50
CA LEU A 509 20.63 -7.57 44.50
C LEU A 509 19.98 -7.57 43.12
N SER A 510 19.17 -8.57 42.79
CA SER A 510 18.49 -8.62 41.49
C SER A 510 17.62 -7.38 41.22
N VAL A 511 17.02 -6.79 42.25
CA VAL A 511 16.26 -5.52 42.14
C VAL A 511 17.17 -4.37 41.69
N PHE A 512 18.40 -4.32 42.18
CA PHE A 512 19.39 -3.32 41.79
C PHE A 512 20.05 -3.66 40.45
N ASP A 513 20.27 -4.95 40.18
CA ASP A 513 20.85 -5.43 38.92
C ASP A 513 19.96 -5.03 37.74
N VAL A 514 18.63 -5.05 37.90
CA VAL A 514 17.68 -4.51 36.91
C VAL A 514 17.93 -3.02 36.70
N LEU A 515 17.95 -2.21 37.76
CA LEU A 515 18.18 -0.76 37.65
C LEU A 515 19.53 -0.41 37.00
N PHE A 516 20.60 -1.11 37.38
CA PHE A 516 21.93 -0.88 36.79
C PHE A 516 21.99 -1.32 35.34
N SER A 517 21.33 -2.42 34.98
CA SER A 517 21.26 -2.89 33.59
C SER A 517 20.56 -1.86 32.70
N ASP A 518 19.52 -1.20 33.20
CA ASP A 518 18.82 -0.15 32.46
C ASP A 518 19.72 1.07 32.23
N ILE A 519 20.47 1.49 33.25
CA ILE A 519 21.45 2.59 33.13
C ILE A 519 22.60 2.23 32.19
N GLU A 520 23.18 1.02 32.32
CA GLU A 520 24.24 0.55 31.41
C GLU A 520 23.75 0.60 29.95
N ARG A 521 22.52 0.15 29.70
CA ARG A 521 21.90 0.19 28.38
C ARG A 521 21.66 1.61 27.88
N GLU A 522 21.18 2.51 28.75
CA GLU A 522 21.00 3.92 28.41
C GLU A 522 22.33 4.52 27.97
N VAL A 523 23.41 4.30 28.75
CA VAL A 523 24.77 4.76 28.45
C VAL A 523 25.30 4.19 27.13
N GLU A 524 25.13 2.88 26.89
CA GLU A 524 25.52 2.23 25.63
C GLU A 524 24.79 2.86 24.43
N SER A 525 23.53 3.25 24.63
CA SER A 525 22.71 3.86 23.59
C SER A 525 22.99 5.35 23.34
N VAL A 526 23.76 6.05 24.18
CA VAL A 526 24.02 7.50 24.04
C VAL A 526 24.62 7.85 22.68
N THR A 527 25.43 6.95 22.10
CA THR A 527 26.06 7.16 20.79
C THR A 527 25.05 7.35 19.66
N GLN A 528 23.82 6.84 19.80
CA GLN A 528 22.75 7.03 18.81
C GLN A 528 22.36 8.50 18.62
N TYR A 529 22.54 9.34 19.65
CA TYR A 529 22.20 10.77 19.58
C TYR A 529 23.25 11.60 18.84
N LEU A 530 24.42 11.03 18.55
CA LEU A 530 25.50 11.70 17.82
C LEU A 530 25.51 11.37 16.32
N ASP A 531 24.66 10.44 15.88
CA ASP A 531 24.53 10.05 14.47
C ASP A 531 23.18 10.56 13.92
N PRO A 532 23.17 11.43 12.88
CA PRO A 532 21.95 11.88 12.23
C PRO A 532 21.04 10.74 11.75
N ALA A 533 21.61 9.59 11.37
CA ALA A 533 20.82 8.45 10.90
C ALA A 533 20.14 7.68 12.06
N ALA A 534 20.74 7.68 13.25
CA ALA A 534 20.28 6.88 14.39
C ALA A 534 19.47 7.70 15.42
N VAL A 535 19.62 9.02 15.43
CA VAL A 535 18.95 9.88 16.41
C VAL A 535 17.42 9.85 16.27
N PRO A 536 16.67 9.73 17.39
CA PRO A 536 15.21 9.91 17.38
C PRO A 536 14.81 11.28 16.83
N ALA A 537 13.63 11.37 16.20
CA ALA A 537 13.18 12.60 15.53
C ALA A 537 13.15 13.81 16.49
N GLU A 538 12.76 13.59 17.74
CA GLU A 538 12.72 14.61 18.80
C GLU A 538 14.11 15.18 19.16
N GLY A 539 15.18 14.41 18.90
CA GLY A 539 16.56 14.82 19.16
C GLY A 539 17.23 15.57 18.00
N LEU A 540 16.61 15.60 16.81
CA LEU A 540 17.16 16.28 15.63
C LEU A 540 17.41 17.78 15.86
N PRO A 541 16.49 18.56 16.48
CA PRO A 541 16.73 19.98 16.73
C PRO A 541 17.95 20.23 17.64
N TRP A 542 18.16 19.35 18.63
CA TRP A 542 19.32 19.44 19.53
C TRP A 542 20.63 19.17 18.77
N LEU A 543 20.64 18.16 17.89
CA LEU A 543 21.81 17.87 17.06
C LEU A 543 22.06 18.99 16.04
N ALA A 544 21.00 19.59 15.49
CA ALA A 544 21.07 20.73 14.59
C ALA A 544 21.74 21.95 15.23
N GLU A 545 21.40 22.26 16.49
CA GLU A 545 22.06 23.32 17.28
C GLU A 545 23.57 23.07 17.41
N TRP A 546 23.98 21.82 17.62
CA TRP A 546 25.39 21.45 17.71
C TRP A 546 26.16 21.62 16.39
N ILE A 547 25.53 21.31 15.25
CA ILE A 547 26.14 21.42 13.93
C ILE A 547 26.06 22.86 13.38
N GLY A 548 25.19 23.70 13.95
CA GLY A 548 24.97 25.08 13.50
C GLY A 548 24.06 25.17 12.27
N VAL A 549 23.17 24.20 12.09
CA VAL A 549 22.19 24.18 11.01
C VAL A 549 20.86 24.69 11.56
N ASP A 550 20.33 25.75 10.95
CA ASP A 550 18.97 26.20 11.22
C ASP A 550 18.01 25.31 10.42
N THR A 551 17.31 24.39 11.09
CA THR A 551 16.28 23.56 10.46
C THR A 551 14.90 24.19 10.70
N PRO A 552 14.18 24.65 9.65
CA PRO A 552 12.80 25.08 9.80
C PRO A 552 11.92 23.94 10.32
N THR A 553 10.85 24.26 11.05
CA THR A 553 9.93 23.28 11.67
C THR A 553 9.16 22.41 10.66
N GLU A 554 9.25 22.72 9.37
CA GLU A 554 8.42 22.14 8.30
C GLU A 554 9.19 21.19 7.36
N TRP A 555 10.46 20.87 7.66
CA TRP A 555 11.22 19.93 6.84
C TRP A 555 10.84 18.48 7.12
N PRO A 556 10.72 17.63 6.07
CA PRO A 556 10.64 16.18 6.27
C PRO A 556 11.79 15.67 7.14
N ILE A 557 11.49 14.71 8.02
CA ILE A 557 12.49 14.13 8.95
C ILE A 557 13.68 13.56 8.17
N ALA A 558 13.42 12.90 7.03
CA ALA A 558 14.46 12.34 6.18
C ALA A 558 15.37 13.43 5.57
N ALA A 559 14.80 14.54 5.09
CA ALA A 559 15.55 15.69 4.60
C ALA A 559 16.41 16.33 5.69
N THR A 560 15.85 16.44 6.90
CA THR A 560 16.56 16.99 8.06
C THR A 560 17.78 16.13 8.40
N ARG A 561 17.64 14.79 8.40
CA ARG A 561 18.76 13.87 8.66
C ARG A 561 19.86 14.00 7.60
N GLU A 562 19.49 14.07 6.33
CA GLU A 562 20.45 14.25 5.24
C GLU A 562 21.15 15.61 5.33
N LEU A 563 20.42 16.68 5.64
CA LEU A 563 20.97 18.01 5.85
C LEU A 563 21.99 18.03 7.00
N LEU A 564 21.69 17.39 8.13
CA LEU A 564 22.63 17.30 9.26
C LEU A 564 23.90 16.52 8.90
N ALA A 565 23.76 15.44 8.13
CA ALA A 565 24.90 14.68 7.64
C ALA A 565 25.77 15.48 6.66
N ALA A 566 25.15 16.25 5.76
CA ALA A 566 25.82 17.11 4.78
C ALA A 566 26.31 18.44 5.35
N GLY A 567 25.86 18.81 6.56
CA GLY A 567 26.10 20.10 7.21
C GLY A 567 27.55 20.60 7.09
N PRO A 568 28.57 19.84 7.51
CA PRO A 568 29.96 20.29 7.45
C PRO A 568 30.43 20.71 6.04
N GLU A 569 30.00 20.00 4.99
CA GLU A 569 30.35 20.33 3.61
C GLU A 569 29.57 21.55 3.12
N LEU A 570 28.28 21.65 3.43
CA LEU A 570 27.42 22.77 3.04
C LEU A 570 27.89 24.10 3.64
N HIS A 571 28.36 24.11 4.89
CA HIS A 571 28.92 25.31 5.52
C HIS A 571 30.08 25.90 4.73
N SER A 572 30.87 25.07 4.04
CA SER A 572 31.97 25.54 3.18
C SER A 572 31.52 26.12 1.84
N LYS A 573 30.31 25.77 1.39
CA LYS A 573 29.71 26.18 0.11
C LYS A 573 28.63 27.25 0.28
N ARG A 574 28.35 27.70 1.51
CA ARG A 574 27.30 28.70 1.81
C ARG A 574 27.46 29.93 0.93
N ALA A 575 26.33 30.51 0.51
CA ALA A 575 26.31 31.72 -0.33
C ALA A 575 26.95 31.54 -1.73
N THR A 576 27.04 30.30 -2.23
CA THR A 576 27.42 29.99 -3.61
C THR A 576 26.27 29.33 -4.36
N ARG A 577 26.29 29.37 -5.71
CA ARG A 577 25.32 28.66 -6.56
C ARG A 577 25.28 27.17 -6.25
N ASP A 578 26.45 26.56 -5.98
CA ASP A 578 26.56 25.15 -5.65
C ASP A 578 25.97 24.83 -4.27
N GLY A 579 26.23 25.67 -3.27
CA GLY A 579 25.63 25.51 -1.93
C GLY A 579 24.11 25.64 -1.95
N LEU A 580 23.59 26.65 -2.64
CA LEU A 580 22.14 26.84 -2.81
C LEU A 580 21.50 25.66 -3.54
N ARG A 581 22.13 25.17 -4.62
CA ARG A 581 21.67 23.99 -5.37
C ARG A 581 21.65 22.73 -4.51
N GLU A 582 22.68 22.50 -3.71
CA GLU A 582 22.79 21.31 -2.86
C GLU A 582 21.78 21.35 -1.71
N MET A 583 21.60 22.51 -1.07
CA MET A 583 20.58 22.72 -0.03
C MET A 583 19.16 22.49 -0.56
N LEU A 584 18.82 23.12 -1.69
CA LEU A 584 17.51 22.92 -2.34
C LEU A 584 17.34 21.47 -2.82
N GLY A 585 18.41 20.86 -3.35
CA GLY A 585 18.40 19.47 -3.78
C GLY A 585 18.12 18.49 -2.64
N ILE A 586 18.64 18.74 -1.43
CA ILE A 586 18.32 17.92 -0.25
C ILE A 586 16.84 18.04 0.06
N TYR A 587 16.28 19.25 0.15
CA TYR A 587 14.87 19.43 0.46
C TYR A 587 13.95 18.76 -0.58
N LEU A 588 14.16 19.06 -1.86
CA LEU A 588 13.31 18.62 -2.97
C LEU A 588 13.34 17.10 -3.18
N ARG A 589 14.44 16.40 -2.87
CA ARG A 589 14.56 14.93 -2.96
C ARG A 589 13.61 14.18 -2.03
N HIS A 590 13.20 14.81 -0.93
CA HIS A 590 12.30 14.20 0.07
C HIS A 590 10.86 14.69 -0.05
N LEU A 591 10.56 15.52 -1.06
CA LEU A 591 9.20 15.83 -1.43
C LEU A 591 8.70 14.81 -2.45
N SER A 592 7.42 14.50 -2.42
CA SER A 592 6.78 13.70 -3.47
C SER A 592 7.03 14.39 -4.82
N PRO A 593 7.64 13.72 -5.81
CA PRO A 593 7.85 14.33 -7.11
C PRO A 593 6.50 14.71 -7.71
N PRO A 594 6.44 15.79 -8.51
CA PRO A 594 5.22 16.13 -9.21
C PRO A 594 4.84 14.94 -10.11
N LYS A 595 3.57 14.47 -10.02
CA LYS A 595 3.03 13.36 -10.84
C LYS A 595 3.29 13.66 -12.32
N THR A 596 4.39 13.13 -12.85
CA THR A 596 4.78 13.23 -14.26
C THR A 596 4.52 11.86 -14.87
N PRO A 597 3.86 11.74 -16.03
CA PRO A 597 3.76 10.46 -16.72
C PRO A 597 5.17 9.90 -17.02
N PRO A 598 5.32 8.57 -17.12
CA PRO A 598 6.62 7.91 -17.18
C PRO A 598 7.50 8.47 -18.30
N ALA A 599 8.78 8.67 -17.97
CA ALA A 599 9.82 9.33 -18.75
C ALA A 599 10.22 8.63 -20.08
N ASP A 600 9.41 7.70 -20.59
CA ASP A 600 9.78 6.83 -21.71
C ASP A 600 9.58 7.45 -23.10
N TRP A 601 9.23 8.74 -23.17
CA TRP A 601 9.10 9.44 -24.43
C TRP A 601 9.70 10.85 -24.36
N MET A 602 10.62 11.09 -25.30
CA MET A 602 11.35 12.35 -25.56
C MET A 602 12.51 12.72 -24.63
N VAL A 603 13.70 12.22 -24.99
CA VAL A 603 14.86 13.10 -25.17
C VAL A 603 15.29 13.04 -26.64
N PRO A 604 14.98 14.04 -27.49
CA PRO A 604 15.76 14.24 -28.70
C PRO A 604 17.13 14.73 -28.24
N SER A 605 18.10 13.82 -28.18
CA SER A 605 19.50 14.19 -28.10
C SER A 605 19.84 15.02 -29.34
N GLY A 606 20.00 16.33 -29.15
CA GLY A 606 20.58 17.20 -30.18
C GLY A 606 19.83 18.49 -30.44
N SER A 607 20.01 19.48 -29.58
CA SER A 607 20.30 20.83 -30.07
C SER A 607 21.08 21.59 -28.99
N SER A 608 22.15 22.24 -29.43
CA SER A 608 23.12 22.96 -28.59
C SER A 608 22.50 24.24 -28.02
N GLY A 609 21.77 24.13 -26.92
CA GLY A 609 21.44 25.23 -26.00
C GLY A 609 22.34 25.19 -24.75
N PRO A 610 22.30 26.21 -23.88
CA PRO A 610 23.11 26.23 -22.65
C PRO A 610 22.83 24.94 -21.85
N SER A 611 23.89 24.35 -21.29
CA SER A 611 23.97 22.99 -20.74
C SER A 611 22.65 22.41 -20.23
N THR A 612 21.93 21.68 -21.08
CA THR A 612 20.78 20.85 -20.68
C THR A 612 21.19 19.63 -19.83
N ALA A 613 22.47 19.54 -19.45
CA ALA A 613 22.98 18.57 -18.47
C ALA A 613 22.49 18.88 -17.05
N ASP A 614 21.94 20.08 -16.80
CA ASP A 614 21.51 20.53 -15.47
C ASP A 614 20.07 20.16 -15.10
N LEU A 615 19.29 19.57 -16.01
CA LEU A 615 17.86 19.26 -15.81
C LEU A 615 17.59 17.82 -15.31
N SER A 616 18.59 16.95 -15.24
CA SER A 616 18.39 15.49 -15.16
C SER A 616 18.66 14.85 -13.79
N GLY A 617 18.53 15.56 -12.67
CA GLY A 617 18.96 15.00 -11.38
C GLY A 617 18.24 15.43 -10.11
N VAL A 618 17.32 16.39 -10.18
CA VAL A 618 16.55 16.83 -9.01
C VAL A 618 15.07 16.82 -9.38
N ASP A 619 14.30 15.97 -8.71
CA ASP A 619 12.84 15.97 -8.78
C ASP A 619 12.34 17.39 -8.50
N HIS A 620 11.32 17.86 -9.24
CA HIS A 620 10.83 19.27 -9.27
C HIS A 620 11.60 20.24 -10.17
N GLY A 621 12.42 19.75 -11.11
CA GLY A 621 12.94 20.58 -12.22
C GLY A 621 13.84 21.74 -11.80
N LEU A 622 14.59 21.57 -10.70
CA LEU A 622 15.41 22.62 -10.11
C LEU A 622 16.39 23.22 -11.12
N CYS A 623 16.26 24.52 -11.40
CA CYS A 623 17.19 25.28 -12.23
C CYS A 623 17.48 26.64 -11.58
N ILE A 624 18.74 27.02 -11.50
CA ILE A 624 19.17 28.31 -10.94
C ILE A 624 19.75 29.15 -12.07
N LEU A 625 19.19 30.34 -12.27
CA LEU A 625 19.54 31.27 -13.32
C LEU A 625 20.09 32.58 -12.76
N GLU A 626 21.20 33.02 -13.33
CA GLU A 626 21.86 34.30 -13.05
C GLU A 626 21.90 35.18 -14.32
N PRO A 627 22.07 36.51 -14.21
CA PRO A 627 22.13 37.41 -15.37
C PRO A 627 23.18 37.01 -16.41
N GLN A 628 24.30 36.43 -15.98
CA GLN A 628 25.37 35.95 -16.86
C GLN A 628 24.97 34.71 -17.69
N ASP A 629 24.01 33.90 -17.21
CA ASP A 629 23.53 32.74 -17.96
C ASP A 629 22.70 33.16 -19.20
N LEU A 630 22.13 34.38 -19.19
CA LEU A 630 21.36 34.93 -20.31
C LEU A 630 22.21 35.32 -21.53
N ASP A 631 23.53 35.51 -21.35
CA ASP A 631 24.43 35.89 -22.43
C ASP A 631 24.56 34.80 -23.50
N ALA A 632 24.30 33.54 -23.13
CA ALA A 632 24.28 32.40 -24.05
C ALA A 632 23.03 32.35 -24.95
N ILE A 633 21.97 33.12 -24.67
CA ILE A 633 20.71 33.08 -25.41
C ILE A 633 20.76 34.06 -26.58
N GLU A 634 20.89 33.58 -27.82
CA GLU A 634 20.98 34.44 -29.02
C GLU A 634 19.66 35.16 -29.35
N SER A 635 18.52 34.49 -29.13
CA SER A 635 17.19 35.04 -29.42
C SER A 635 16.82 36.15 -28.41
N THR A 636 16.58 37.36 -28.92
CA THR A 636 16.16 38.51 -28.10
C THR A 636 14.81 38.26 -27.43
N VAL A 637 13.87 37.62 -28.14
CA VAL A 637 12.53 37.31 -27.63
C VAL A 637 12.61 36.33 -26.45
N HIS A 638 13.42 35.27 -26.57
CA HIS A 638 13.59 34.31 -25.48
C HIS A 638 14.35 34.93 -24.30
N ARG A 639 15.41 35.71 -24.58
CA ARG A 639 16.19 36.38 -23.54
C ARG A 639 15.34 37.35 -22.71
N ASP A 640 14.47 38.12 -23.37
CA ASP A 640 13.61 39.09 -22.69
C ASP A 640 12.53 38.42 -21.82
N ALA A 641 12.08 37.21 -22.15
CA ALA A 641 11.15 36.45 -21.30
C ALA A 641 11.75 36.14 -19.91
N TYR A 642 13.02 35.70 -19.87
CA TYR A 642 13.71 35.40 -18.61
C TYR A 642 14.16 36.63 -17.82
N LYS A 643 14.41 37.77 -18.48
CA LYS A 643 14.81 39.03 -17.79
C LYS A 643 13.80 39.51 -16.77
N THR A 644 12.51 39.20 -16.95
CA THR A 644 11.45 39.58 -15.99
C THR A 644 11.71 39.02 -14.59
N HIS A 645 12.33 37.84 -14.50
CA HIS A 645 12.68 37.18 -13.24
C HIS A 645 14.07 37.57 -12.71
N LEU A 646 14.84 38.36 -13.46
CA LEU A 646 16.19 38.81 -13.14
C LEU A 646 16.30 40.34 -13.22
N PRO A 647 15.71 41.09 -12.26
CA PRO A 647 15.58 42.54 -12.35
C PRO A 647 16.92 43.29 -12.26
N THR A 648 17.95 42.70 -11.66
CA THR A 648 19.26 43.35 -11.47
C THR A 648 20.43 42.42 -11.81
N GLN A 649 21.63 42.98 -11.91
CA GLN A 649 22.89 42.22 -12.05
C GLN A 649 23.25 41.38 -10.80
N ARG A 650 22.51 41.55 -9.69
CA ARG A 650 22.67 40.81 -8.44
C ARG A 650 21.37 40.12 -8.07
N SER A 651 20.79 39.44 -9.04
CA SER A 651 19.55 38.67 -8.88
C SER A 651 19.81 37.21 -9.22
N VAL A 652 19.13 36.30 -8.53
CA VAL A 652 19.13 34.86 -8.79
C VAL A 652 17.69 34.42 -8.90
N ALA A 653 17.33 33.78 -10.00
CA ALA A 653 16.01 33.18 -10.18
C ALA A 653 16.14 31.66 -10.03
N VAL A 654 15.42 31.09 -9.07
CA VAL A 654 15.32 29.65 -8.85
C VAL A 654 14.02 29.17 -9.46
N TYR A 655 14.10 28.29 -10.44
CA TYR A 655 12.97 27.59 -11.03
C TYR A 655 12.84 26.24 -10.34
N ALA A 656 11.70 25.97 -9.72
CA ALA A 656 11.42 24.68 -9.09
C ALA A 656 9.91 24.50 -8.95
N GLY A 657 9.43 23.26 -9.04
CA GLY A 657 8.02 22.91 -8.87
C GLY A 657 7.53 21.88 -9.90
N PRO A 658 6.21 21.66 -10.01
CA PRO A 658 5.15 22.29 -9.19
C PRO A 658 5.17 21.82 -7.73
N PHE A 659 4.60 22.62 -6.83
CA PHE A 659 4.42 22.26 -5.42
C PHE A 659 2.93 22.02 -5.13
N ASP A 660 2.57 20.81 -4.69
CA ASP A 660 1.17 20.47 -4.38
C ASP A 660 0.68 21.15 -3.09
N GLU A 661 1.58 21.40 -2.14
CA GLU A 661 1.31 22.02 -0.86
C GLU A 661 1.95 23.41 -0.75
N PRO A 662 1.23 24.42 -0.21
CA PRO A 662 1.77 25.78 -0.06
C PRO A 662 2.99 25.84 0.88
N ASP A 663 3.05 24.96 1.87
CA ASP A 663 4.13 24.87 2.85
C ASP A 663 5.47 24.51 2.18
N HIS A 664 5.44 23.65 1.14
CA HIS A 664 6.64 23.29 0.38
C HIS A 664 7.24 24.49 -0.37
N ARG A 665 6.37 25.31 -0.96
CA ARG A 665 6.78 26.54 -1.63
C ARG A 665 7.39 27.53 -0.63
N GLU A 666 6.75 27.72 0.51
CA GLU A 666 7.23 28.62 1.56
C GLU A 666 8.61 28.19 2.09
N ALA A 667 8.81 26.88 2.28
CA ALA A 667 10.09 26.32 2.67
C ALA A 667 11.20 26.58 1.62
N VAL A 668 10.91 26.41 0.32
CA VAL A 668 11.87 26.74 -0.75
C VAL A 668 12.21 28.23 -0.76
N GLU A 669 11.21 29.11 -0.60
CA GLU A 669 11.44 30.55 -0.51
C GLU A 669 12.26 30.92 0.74
N ALA A 670 12.08 30.20 1.86
CA ALA A 670 12.89 30.37 3.06
C ALA A 670 14.35 29.95 2.85
N ILE A 671 14.59 28.81 2.22
CA ILE A 671 15.94 28.34 1.85
C ILE A 671 16.65 29.38 0.99
N ILE A 672 15.98 29.86 -0.06
CA ILE A 672 16.55 30.89 -0.95
C ILE A 672 16.92 32.14 -0.14
N ARG A 673 16.07 32.57 0.79
CA ARG A 673 16.29 33.76 1.61
C ARG A 673 17.47 33.61 2.58
N GLU A 674 17.68 32.42 3.15
CA GLU A 674 18.72 32.15 4.15
C GLU A 674 20.09 31.86 3.54
N GLU A 675 20.11 31.23 2.36
CA GLU A 675 21.33 30.88 1.64
C GLU A 675 21.83 32.01 0.73
N THR A 676 20.95 32.91 0.27
CA THR A 676 21.39 34.04 -0.56
C THR A 676 22.08 35.12 0.27
N PRO A 677 23.21 35.67 -0.20
CA PRO A 677 23.85 36.80 0.47
C PRO A 677 22.92 38.02 0.54
N ALA A 678 23.01 38.81 1.60
CA ALA A 678 22.19 40.02 1.80
C ALA A 678 22.24 41.08 0.67
N HIS A 679 23.20 40.98 -0.25
CA HIS A 679 23.35 41.88 -1.41
C HIS A 679 22.85 41.27 -2.74
N VAL A 680 22.31 40.06 -2.71
CA VAL A 680 21.74 39.31 -3.83
C VAL A 680 20.25 39.16 -3.60
N GLN A 681 19.44 39.38 -4.63
CA GLN A 681 18.00 39.19 -4.59
C GLN A 681 17.65 37.81 -5.16
N GLY A 682 17.26 36.87 -4.30
CA GLY A 682 16.71 35.57 -4.71
C GLY A 682 15.21 35.64 -4.97
N SER A 683 14.72 34.96 -6.01
CA SER A 683 13.29 34.78 -6.27
C SER A 683 12.99 33.35 -6.73
N LEU A 684 11.89 32.78 -6.26
CA LEU A 684 11.34 31.52 -6.75
C LEU A 684 10.40 31.78 -7.93
N VAL A 685 10.57 30.99 -8.99
CA VAL A 685 9.64 30.88 -10.12
C VAL A 685 9.12 29.46 -10.13
N GLU A 686 7.87 29.30 -9.69
CA GLU A 686 7.25 27.98 -9.64
C GLU A 686 7.04 27.44 -11.06
N LEU A 687 7.51 26.22 -11.32
CA LEU A 687 7.27 25.54 -12.59
C LEU A 687 5.85 24.97 -12.61
N GLU A 688 5.14 25.18 -13.71
CA GLU A 688 3.88 24.45 -13.97
C GLU A 688 4.19 22.99 -14.35
N PRO A 689 3.27 22.03 -14.09
CA PRO A 689 3.42 20.68 -14.60
C PRO A 689 3.70 20.73 -16.10
N ALA A 690 4.68 19.96 -16.56
CA ALA A 690 4.92 19.83 -17.99
C ALA A 690 3.61 19.35 -18.63
N PHE A 691 2.99 20.16 -19.50
CA PHE A 691 2.00 19.62 -20.41
C PHE A 691 2.79 18.89 -21.49
N THR A 692 2.63 17.58 -21.54
CA THR A 692 3.34 16.79 -22.53
C THR A 692 2.49 16.69 -23.78
N LEU A 693 3.00 17.22 -24.89
CA LEU A 693 2.29 17.24 -26.17
C LEU A 693 2.01 15.82 -26.64
N GLY A 694 0.76 15.38 -26.56
CA GLY A 694 0.34 14.02 -26.91
C GLY A 694 0.05 13.11 -25.72
N ALA A 695 0.21 13.55 -24.46
CA ALA A 695 -0.36 12.90 -23.27
C ALA A 695 -1.38 13.81 -22.59
N ASP A 696 -1.01 15.08 -22.39
CA ASP A 696 -1.82 16.08 -21.69
C ASP A 696 -2.68 16.92 -22.64
N SER A 697 -2.53 16.73 -23.94
CA SER A 697 -3.13 17.57 -24.97
C SER A 697 -3.73 16.71 -26.07
N PHE A 698 -5.03 16.82 -26.29
CA PHE A 698 -5.66 16.32 -27.51
C PHE A 698 -5.40 17.36 -28.59
N LEU A 699 -4.32 17.15 -29.34
CA LEU A 699 -3.86 18.08 -30.38
C LEU A 699 -4.96 18.26 -31.43
N GLY A 700 -5.41 19.51 -31.65
CA GLY A 700 -6.51 19.84 -32.55
C GLY A 700 -7.87 19.98 -31.87
N SER A 701 -8.06 19.40 -30.68
CA SER A 701 -9.31 19.44 -29.92
C SER A 701 -9.26 20.47 -28.79
N ASN A 702 -8.38 20.30 -27.81
CA ASN A 702 -8.24 21.23 -26.66
C ASN A 702 -6.91 22.00 -26.65
N THR A 703 -5.97 21.61 -27.50
CA THR A 703 -4.65 22.24 -27.61
C THR A 703 -4.35 22.49 -29.08
N ARG A 704 -3.92 23.71 -29.43
CA ARG A 704 -3.54 24.08 -30.80
C ARG A 704 -2.09 24.54 -30.80
N LEU A 705 -1.25 23.87 -31.58
CA LEU A 705 0.08 24.37 -31.88
C LEU A 705 -0.08 25.54 -32.85
N SER A 706 0.41 26.73 -32.51
CA SER A 706 0.39 27.86 -33.43
C SER A 706 1.29 27.52 -34.62
N GLU A 707 0.76 27.55 -35.84
CA GLU A 707 1.57 27.38 -37.05
C GLU A 707 2.70 28.41 -37.01
N ARG A 708 3.96 27.93 -37.01
CA ARG A 708 5.10 28.80 -37.26
C ARG A 708 4.96 29.33 -38.68
N GLN A 709 4.54 30.58 -38.84
CA GLN A 709 4.66 31.24 -40.13
C GLN A 709 6.15 31.30 -40.49
N LEU A 710 6.49 30.64 -41.59
CA LEU A 710 7.83 30.66 -42.13
C LEU A 710 8.12 32.07 -42.66
N GLU A 711 8.80 32.89 -41.86
CA GLU A 711 9.36 34.15 -42.37
C GLU A 711 10.59 33.83 -43.23
N LEU A 712 10.42 33.97 -44.54
CA LEU A 712 11.46 33.81 -45.54
C LEU A 712 12.57 34.85 -45.31
N GLY A 713 13.69 34.39 -44.74
CA GLY A 713 14.88 35.21 -44.50
C GLY A 713 15.53 34.98 -43.12
N GLU A 714 14.76 34.53 -42.13
CA GLU A 714 15.25 34.34 -40.75
C GLU A 714 15.35 32.88 -40.31
N THR A 715 14.68 31.96 -41.00
CA THR A 715 14.68 30.52 -40.64
C THR A 715 15.76 29.75 -41.43
N PRO A 716 16.80 29.18 -40.79
CA PRO A 716 17.76 28.32 -41.49
C PRO A 716 17.08 27.01 -41.94
N LEU A 717 17.16 26.73 -43.24
CA LEU A 717 16.65 25.51 -43.87
C LEU A 717 17.43 24.30 -43.33
N GLY A 718 16.73 23.33 -42.73
CA GLY A 718 17.34 22.04 -42.38
C GLY A 718 16.59 21.18 -41.35
N ASN A 719 15.76 21.77 -40.47
CA ASN A 719 15.22 20.99 -39.35
C ASN A 719 13.79 20.43 -39.52
N THR A 720 12.97 20.85 -40.49
CA THR A 720 11.62 20.28 -40.67
C THR A 720 10.97 20.43 -42.05
N ALA A 721 11.67 20.92 -43.08
CA ALA A 721 11.06 21.09 -44.41
C ALA A 721 11.62 20.07 -45.42
N VAL A 722 10.79 19.12 -45.85
CA VAL A 722 10.95 18.47 -47.15
C VAL A 722 10.18 19.33 -48.17
N LEU A 723 10.87 19.81 -49.19
CA LEU A 723 10.24 20.38 -50.38
C LEU A 723 9.75 19.20 -51.23
N ASP A 724 8.45 19.15 -51.50
CA ASP A 724 7.88 18.28 -52.55
C ASP A 724 8.40 18.66 -53.95
#